data_AF-A0ABD2N2R3-F1
#
_entry.id   AF-A0ABD2N2R3-F1
#
_cell.length_a   1.000
_cell.length_b   1.000
_cell.length_c   1.000
_cell.angle_alpha   90.00
_cell.angle_beta   90.00
_cell.angle_gamma   90.00
#
_symmetry.space_group_name_H-M   'P 1'
#
loop_
_entity.id
_entity.type
_entity.pdbx_description
1 polymer ?
#
loop_
_entity_poly.entity_id
_entity_poly.type
_entity_poly.pdbx_seq_one_letter_code
_entity_poly.pdbx_strand_id
1 'polypeptide(L)'
;MSELSQEEIRRRRLARLAALERGSPSSSVSPPQTPISQSPSNSQRATSPDPFNASDQKEDDKDAKPDSRKSNESNDGVFQVPSKPIDMPCSSKARSRAPPQRSDSDTSSTHMEVDEVSGSADKVGGANTDIDSGFENMEVDENDLQRKERQRTSSSTEMTDEQLYCTVARVLGSTYKHSSRTRLYLPQTAEVLAQSQNMPLRELISMSIMEVLVMIKEGKGAENNPFKDLMMETNTENIESSSVRSFSTSPTQNFSHSPSPVGSCPVPLLPFQESCCSNETPLGIALNFLLDSYTRVAVEERNQPKRSSMPPLDGVLAELRAQLVQYTSLVIQGYIIPSEDFSGLGEKSPLFKSLVQQNLPRGFLMELVSRTQTDEQTISGVFSPILQGLFSSMQNASIVGDEHRTPIQTLLELSELRVTNRPLCSLIVKQPQFITEICTPAPGREVTRTTFLAPFLSVSVFAEDEPKVAEKFFSGNSQSDKTLNQTLQLELENTRNSLFRIFHYLLANIESRDQTLNYMAFVLKCNEKRSQLQVNEVALAGDGFMLNLLSVLQMLSVKIKLDKIDFHYPFHPESMVNIKNDTKLKFTSQEVEEWSKNLKDSTQLQAPNFSTICWFLTLHCHHLSLLPALQKYQRRLRAIRDLQKLLDETVAAEAQWKNTPFAHRNKEFIKRWRQQLKKLNKSKACADAGLLDKNLMRRSLIFYTSVAEFLLKLMNNTEHNCLSVFSALPEWYIEDIAEFLLFALQYFPTVISDNMEDTMISWLLSTICLSSMIKNPYLVAKIVEVVFIINPSIQPRCENLHSRLMAHHMSQDLLPSSLMKFYTDVETTGSSSEFYDKFSIRYHISLIIKGMWSSPVHRQALVNESRNGKQFVRFVNMLMNDTTFLLDESLESLKRVHEIQELISDDAKWSKLSSEMQQSRMRQLSADERQCRSYLTLGRETVDMFHYLTIDIKEPFLRPELVERLASMLNFNLQQLCGPKCKNLKVRNPEKYGWAPRRLLSQIVDIYLHLDCDKFASALAGDERSFRRELFEDAVARLERIAIKTPAEIDQFRALADKAHRVWVDNQKTDDWMADAPEEFKDPLMDTLMTDPVLLPSGQVMDRSVIMRHLLNSNTDPFNRQHLTEDMLVPALELKEKIRNWKSEKLVHQTNFLLIIYATLKREL
;
A
#
# COMPACT_ATOMS: atom_id res chain seq x y z
N MET A 1 9.32 33.68 -35.49
CA MET A 1 8.16 34.45 -35.03
C MET A 1 8.70 35.57 -34.17
N SER A 2 8.23 36.80 -34.31
CA SER A 2 8.59 37.87 -33.38
C SER A 2 8.14 37.49 -31.96
N GLU A 3 8.98 37.75 -30.95
CA GLU A 3 8.53 37.65 -29.56
C GLU A 3 7.39 38.64 -29.35
N LEU A 4 6.21 38.13 -28.95
CA LEU A 4 5.07 38.99 -28.65
C LEU A 4 5.41 39.81 -27.41
N SER A 5 5.48 41.13 -27.56
CA SER A 5 5.74 42.04 -26.43
C SER A 5 4.78 41.75 -25.27
N GLN A 6 5.22 42.00 -24.02
CA GLN A 6 4.36 41.76 -22.85
C GLN A 6 3.02 42.52 -22.96
N GLU A 7 3.00 43.70 -23.59
CA GLU A 7 1.77 44.46 -23.86
C GLU A 7 0.89 43.82 -24.95
N GLU A 8 1.47 43.17 -25.96
CA GLU A 8 0.66 42.45 -26.96
C GLU A 8 0.18 41.08 -26.45
N ILE A 9 0.97 40.37 -25.64
CA ILE A 9 0.49 39.21 -24.88
C ILE A 9 -0.66 39.63 -23.96
N ARG A 10 -0.54 40.76 -23.27
CA ARG A 10 -1.59 41.35 -22.42
C ARG A 10 -2.84 41.72 -23.25
N ARG A 11 -2.70 42.38 -24.40
CA ARG A 11 -3.81 42.66 -25.33
C ARG A 11 -4.48 41.39 -25.85
N ARG A 12 -3.72 40.37 -26.25
CA ARG A 12 -4.26 39.09 -26.74
C ARG A 12 -4.92 38.26 -25.61
N ARG A 13 -4.43 38.37 -24.36
CA ARG A 13 -5.10 37.84 -23.16
C ARG A 13 -6.42 38.58 -22.87
N LEU A 14 -6.43 39.91 -22.90
CA LEU A 14 -7.63 40.73 -22.71
C LEU A 14 -8.67 40.52 -23.82
N ALA A 15 -8.24 40.38 -25.08
CA ALA A 15 -9.13 40.08 -26.20
C ALA A 15 -9.76 38.67 -26.08
N ARG A 16 -9.01 37.68 -25.58
CA ARG A 16 -9.57 36.34 -25.27
C ARG A 16 -10.57 36.38 -24.11
N LEU A 17 -10.32 37.18 -23.08
CA LEU A 17 -11.27 37.40 -21.98
C LEU A 17 -12.56 38.09 -22.47
N ALA A 18 -12.45 39.14 -23.29
CA ALA A 18 -13.60 39.83 -23.88
C ALA A 18 -14.40 38.94 -24.86
N ALA A 19 -13.75 37.99 -25.53
CA ALA A 19 -14.43 36.99 -26.37
C ALA A 19 -15.20 35.95 -25.53
N LEU A 20 -14.67 35.55 -24.36
CA LEU A 20 -15.34 34.65 -23.43
C LEU A 20 -16.61 35.26 -22.80
N GLU A 21 -16.73 36.58 -22.73
CA GLU A 21 -17.94 37.27 -22.25
C GLU A 21 -19.08 37.30 -23.29
N ARG A 22 -18.86 36.87 -24.54
CA ARG A 22 -19.85 36.98 -25.64
C ARG A 22 -19.91 35.73 -26.55
N GLY A 23 -20.06 34.53 -25.96
CA GLY A 23 -20.17 33.30 -26.76
C GLY A 23 -20.67 32.04 -26.05
N SER A 24 -22.00 31.93 -25.89
CA SER A 24 -22.72 30.65 -25.63
C SER A 24 -22.42 29.97 -24.26
N PRO A 25 -22.90 28.75 -23.94
CA PRO A 25 -23.85 28.60 -22.83
C PRO A 25 -23.25 28.07 -21.52
N SER A 26 -24.03 28.16 -20.45
CA SER A 26 -23.62 27.82 -19.08
C SER A 26 -23.32 26.33 -18.85
N SER A 27 -22.05 26.00 -18.61
CA SER A 27 -21.61 24.72 -18.02
C SER A 27 -20.52 24.92 -16.96
N SER A 28 -20.88 25.58 -15.84
CA SER A 28 -19.96 25.87 -14.74
C SER A 28 -19.71 24.64 -13.85
N VAL A 29 -18.53 24.04 -14.00
CA VAL A 29 -18.06 22.96 -13.12
C VAL A 29 -17.89 23.50 -11.69
N SER A 30 -18.69 22.98 -10.76
CA SER A 30 -18.57 23.29 -9.34
C SER A 30 -17.49 22.43 -8.66
N PRO A 31 -16.86 22.89 -7.56
CA PRO A 31 -15.95 22.06 -6.77
C PRO A 31 -16.70 20.83 -6.20
N PRO A 32 -16.02 19.68 -6.04
CA PRO A 32 -16.66 18.43 -5.67
C PRO A 32 -17.29 18.52 -4.27
N GLN A 33 -18.60 18.31 -4.19
CA GLN A 33 -19.32 18.20 -2.93
C GLN A 33 -19.02 16.84 -2.28
N THR A 34 -18.76 16.84 -0.98
CA THR A 34 -18.64 15.60 -0.20
C THR A 34 -20.00 14.91 -0.07
N PRO A 35 -20.12 13.59 -0.30
CA PRO A 35 -21.39 12.89 -0.18
C PRO A 35 -21.88 12.89 1.27
N ILE A 36 -23.04 13.50 1.50
CA ILE A 36 -23.75 13.44 2.79
C ILE A 36 -24.59 12.16 2.80
N SER A 37 -24.37 11.29 3.79
CA SER A 37 -25.16 10.09 3.99
C SER A 37 -26.62 10.44 4.34
N GLN A 38 -27.55 10.04 3.48
CA GLN A 38 -28.98 10.01 3.81
C GLN A 38 -29.35 8.62 4.34
N SER A 39 -30.15 8.59 5.41
CA SER A 39 -30.71 7.37 5.99
C SER A 39 -31.98 6.95 5.24
N PRO A 40 -32.32 5.65 5.16
CA PRO A 40 -33.42 5.17 4.32
C PRO A 40 -34.81 5.48 4.91
N SER A 41 -35.77 5.77 4.02
CA SER A 41 -37.20 5.73 4.29
C SER A 41 -37.85 4.55 3.55
N ASN A 42 -38.75 3.84 4.23
CA ASN A 42 -39.45 2.69 3.66
C ASN A 42 -40.35 3.08 2.48
N SER A 43 -40.39 2.23 1.44
CA SER A 43 -41.66 1.68 0.94
C SER A 43 -41.45 0.58 -0.11
N GLN A 44 -42.11 -0.56 0.08
CA GLN A 44 -42.48 -1.46 -1.01
C GLN A 44 -43.94 -1.19 -1.39
N ARG A 45 -44.20 -0.86 -2.65
CA ARG A 45 -45.08 -1.64 -3.54
C ARG A 45 -45.13 -0.99 -4.93
N ALA A 46 -45.36 -1.82 -5.94
CA ALA A 46 -45.49 -1.38 -7.32
C ALA A 46 -46.95 -1.32 -7.75
N THR A 47 -47.30 -0.34 -8.59
CA THR A 47 -48.14 -0.50 -9.79
C THR A 47 -47.97 0.72 -10.70
N SER A 48 -48.18 0.52 -11.99
CA SER A 48 -48.11 1.48 -13.11
C SER A 48 -49.48 1.56 -13.82
N PRO A 49 -49.73 2.43 -14.82
CA PRO A 49 -49.07 3.67 -15.25
C PRO A 49 -50.03 4.90 -15.46
N ASP A 50 -49.46 6.08 -15.75
CA ASP A 50 -50.01 7.17 -16.62
C ASP A 50 -51.36 7.86 -16.27
N PRO A 51 -51.76 8.99 -16.94
CA PRO A 51 -51.02 10.27 -17.02
C PRO A 51 -51.92 11.55 -16.85
N PHE A 52 -51.31 12.75 -17.05
CA PHE A 52 -51.88 14.11 -17.24
C PHE A 52 -52.40 14.98 -16.07
N ASN A 53 -51.97 16.26 -16.11
CA ASN A 53 -52.66 17.53 -15.75
C ASN A 53 -53.28 17.76 -14.35
N ALA A 54 -53.36 18.99 -13.81
CA ALA A 54 -52.66 20.26 -14.08
C ALA A 54 -52.97 21.28 -12.95
N SER A 55 -52.18 22.37 -12.89
CA SER A 55 -52.53 23.73 -12.38
C SER A 55 -53.15 23.95 -10.98
N ASP A 56 -52.53 24.88 -10.23
CA ASP A 56 -53.18 25.92 -9.40
C ASP A 56 -53.96 25.53 -8.11
N GLN A 57 -54.12 26.39 -7.09
CA GLN A 57 -53.31 27.50 -6.54
C GLN A 57 -53.88 27.88 -5.14
N LYS A 58 -53.11 28.59 -4.29
CA LYS A 58 -53.55 29.32 -3.06
C LYS A 58 -53.90 28.41 -1.84
N GLU A 59 -53.54 28.75 -0.60
CA GLU A 59 -53.87 29.92 0.26
C GLU A 59 -55.38 29.94 0.63
N ASP A 60 -55.83 30.10 1.88
CA ASP A 60 -55.13 30.63 3.07
C ASP A 60 -55.75 30.19 4.44
N ASP A 61 -55.04 30.50 5.53
CA ASP A 61 -55.50 30.92 6.88
C ASP A 61 -56.28 30.02 7.92
N LYS A 62 -55.66 29.96 9.13
CA LYS A 62 -56.19 30.21 10.51
C LYS A 62 -56.96 29.21 11.44
N ASP A 63 -56.64 29.42 12.73
CA ASP A 63 -57.41 29.28 14.00
C ASP A 63 -57.89 27.91 14.56
N ALA A 64 -58.11 27.71 15.89
CA ALA A 64 -57.46 28.27 17.11
C ALA A 64 -57.90 27.56 18.43
N LYS A 65 -56.93 27.18 19.30
CA LYS A 65 -57.08 26.99 20.78
C LYS A 65 -58.12 25.92 21.27
N PRO A 66 -58.45 25.81 22.59
CA PRO A 66 -57.57 25.28 23.67
C PRO A 66 -58.24 24.24 24.61
N ASP A 67 -57.46 23.57 25.49
CA ASP A 67 -57.75 23.13 26.90
C ASP A 67 -56.97 21.85 27.30
N SER A 68 -56.78 21.48 28.59
CA SER A 68 -56.65 22.26 29.84
C SER A 68 -56.00 21.44 30.97
N ARG A 69 -55.47 22.13 32.00
CA ARG A 69 -55.30 21.73 33.43
C ARG A 69 -54.78 20.31 33.79
N LYS A 70 -53.62 20.28 34.49
CA LYS A 70 -53.59 20.05 35.96
C LYS A 70 -52.24 20.42 36.59
N SER A 71 -52.20 20.44 37.92
CA SER A 71 -51.39 21.32 38.78
C SER A 71 -50.42 20.62 39.73
N ASN A 72 -49.43 21.38 40.21
CA ASN A 72 -48.58 21.18 41.41
C ASN A 72 -47.48 20.08 41.34
N GLU A 73 -46.34 20.18 42.06
CA GLU A 73 -45.97 21.13 43.13
C GLU A 73 -44.48 21.57 43.12
N SER A 74 -44.08 22.41 44.08
CA SER A 74 -42.82 23.18 44.23
C SER A 74 -41.57 22.31 44.58
N ASN A 75 -40.31 22.78 44.48
CA ASN A 75 -39.72 23.91 45.24
C ASN A 75 -38.35 24.44 44.71
N ASP A 76 -37.91 25.60 45.23
CA ASP A 76 -36.73 26.40 44.83
C ASP A 76 -35.36 25.97 45.42
N GLY A 77 -34.24 26.44 44.85
CA GLY A 77 -32.87 26.03 45.24
C GLY A 77 -31.69 26.89 44.73
N VAL A 78 -31.75 28.21 44.94
CA VAL A 78 -30.77 29.30 44.66
C VAL A 78 -29.27 28.97 44.39
N PHE A 79 -28.75 29.64 43.34
CA PHE A 79 -27.34 29.99 43.02
C PHE A 79 -26.28 29.96 44.14
N GLN A 80 -25.05 29.55 43.79
CA GLN A 80 -23.81 30.21 44.26
C GLN A 80 -22.70 30.24 43.18
N VAL A 81 -21.88 31.29 43.22
CA VAL A 81 -20.74 31.55 42.32
C VAL A 81 -19.56 32.10 43.14
N PRO A 82 -18.34 31.59 42.94
CA PRO A 82 -17.11 32.35 43.17
C PRO A 82 -16.51 32.83 41.84
N SER A 83 -15.70 33.89 41.87
CA SER A 83 -15.20 34.57 40.67
C SER A 83 -13.72 34.94 40.77
N LYS A 84 -12.99 34.75 39.64
CA LYS A 84 -11.78 35.50 39.25
C LYS A 84 -10.52 35.28 40.16
N PRO A 85 -9.33 35.85 39.82
CA PRO A 85 -8.59 35.61 38.56
C PRO A 85 -7.04 35.54 38.78
N ILE A 86 -6.25 35.59 37.69
CA ILE A 86 -4.79 35.92 37.67
C ILE A 86 -3.90 34.77 38.23
N ASP A 87 -2.70 34.46 37.73
CA ASP A 87 -1.72 35.23 36.92
C ASP A 87 -1.04 34.41 35.79
N MET A 88 -0.19 35.05 34.98
CA MET A 88 0.71 34.42 33.99
C MET A 88 2.06 35.13 33.90
N PRO A 89 3.19 34.41 33.96
CA PRO A 89 4.47 34.90 33.44
C PRO A 89 4.96 34.07 32.23
N CYS A 90 5.45 34.78 31.22
CA CYS A 90 6.20 34.21 30.10
C CYS A 90 7.68 34.66 30.19
N SER A 91 8.63 33.77 29.86
CA SER A 91 9.89 34.06 29.12
C SER A 91 11.12 33.27 29.58
N SER A 92 11.77 32.61 28.61
CA SER A 92 13.21 32.32 28.54
C SER A 92 13.87 31.41 29.59
N LYS A 93 14.35 30.24 29.14
CA LYS A 93 15.79 29.98 28.85
C LYS A 93 16.03 28.50 28.58
N ALA A 94 16.33 28.16 27.32
CA ALA A 94 16.93 26.87 27.02
C ALA A 94 18.40 26.86 27.46
N ARG A 95 18.79 25.91 28.32
CA ARG A 95 20.19 25.52 28.54
C ARG A 95 20.29 24.01 28.65
N SER A 96 21.14 23.44 27.81
CA SER A 96 21.54 22.04 27.84
C SER A 96 22.28 21.69 29.13
N ARG A 97 21.97 20.54 29.73
CA ARG A 97 22.86 19.87 30.69
C ARG A 97 22.64 18.35 30.64
N ALA A 98 23.73 17.59 30.54
CA ALA A 98 23.69 16.13 30.60
C ALA A 98 23.63 15.64 32.07
N PRO A 99 23.06 14.45 32.34
CA PRO A 99 23.26 13.74 33.60
C PRO A 99 24.66 13.09 33.66
N PRO A 100 25.21 12.84 34.86
CA PRO A 100 26.59 12.38 35.03
C PRO A 100 26.71 10.84 35.17
N GLN A 101 27.97 10.37 35.10
CA GLN A 101 28.42 9.09 35.66
C GLN A 101 28.33 9.15 37.22
N ARG A 102 28.49 8.08 38.02
CA ARG A 102 29.14 6.77 37.84
C ARG A 102 28.74 5.83 39.01
N SER A 103 28.93 4.51 38.83
CA SER A 103 29.30 3.49 39.85
C SER A 103 28.51 3.32 41.16
N ASP A 104 28.16 2.13 41.64
CA ASP A 104 28.09 0.73 41.11
C ASP A 104 26.93 0.03 41.94
N SER A 105 26.81 -1.25 42.30
CA SER A 105 27.58 -2.51 42.20
C SER A 105 26.69 -3.74 42.48
N ASP A 106 26.89 -4.83 41.73
CA ASP A 106 26.61 -6.25 42.04
C ASP A 106 25.15 -6.71 42.34
N THR A 107 24.70 -7.90 41.90
CA THR A 107 25.39 -9.20 41.75
C THR A 107 24.94 -10.02 40.52
N SER A 108 25.90 -10.70 39.85
CA SER A 108 25.88 -12.02 39.14
C SER A 108 24.57 -12.63 38.57
N SER A 109 24.49 -13.36 37.43
CA SER A 109 25.43 -13.86 36.38
C SER A 109 24.62 -14.76 35.40
N THR A 110 24.93 -15.15 34.15
CA THR A 110 25.83 -14.83 33.00
C THR A 110 25.15 -15.49 31.74
N HIS A 111 25.46 -15.32 30.44
CA HIS A 111 26.70 -15.33 29.64
C HIS A 111 27.46 -16.69 29.63
N MET A 112 28.05 -17.17 28.53
CA MET A 112 28.29 -16.65 27.16
C MET A 112 27.68 -17.63 26.10
N GLU A 113 27.52 -17.39 24.78
CA GLU A 113 28.40 -16.79 23.74
C GLU A 113 29.74 -17.55 23.57
N VAL A 114 30.41 -17.62 22.41
CA VAL A 114 30.46 -16.70 21.24
C VAL A 114 30.81 -17.43 19.90
N ASP A 115 30.48 -16.78 18.77
CA ASP A 115 31.26 -16.58 17.52
C ASP A 115 31.62 -17.60 16.39
N GLU A 116 31.48 -17.02 15.17
CA GLU A 116 32.37 -16.98 13.97
C GLU A 116 32.52 -18.09 12.87
N VAL A 117 32.05 -17.73 11.66
CA VAL A 117 32.80 -17.56 10.38
C VAL A 117 33.28 -18.77 9.52
N SER A 118 32.49 -19.03 8.46
CA SER A 118 32.90 -19.39 7.08
C SER A 118 33.61 -20.73 6.78
N GLY A 119 33.72 -21.08 5.49
CA GLY A 119 34.64 -22.12 4.99
C GLY A 119 34.05 -23.07 3.93
N SER A 120 34.31 -22.82 2.65
CA SER A 120 33.80 -23.64 1.53
C SER A 120 34.64 -24.90 1.24
N ALA A 121 33.94 -26.02 1.03
CA ALA A 121 34.15 -27.06 -0.01
C ALA A 121 35.50 -27.78 -0.28
N ASP A 122 35.35 -29.01 -0.78
CA ASP A 122 36.24 -29.80 -1.66
C ASP A 122 37.45 -30.61 -1.13
N LYS A 123 37.16 -31.91 -0.92
CA LYS A 123 37.81 -33.10 -1.54
C LYS A 123 39.17 -33.65 -1.08
N VAL A 124 39.28 -34.97 -1.32
CA VAL A 124 40.45 -35.90 -1.28
C VAL A 124 41.00 -36.25 0.12
N GLY A 125 41.13 -37.53 0.51
CA GLY A 125 40.62 -38.76 -0.13
C GLY A 125 41.41 -40.04 0.24
N GLY A 126 40.68 -41.14 0.47
CA GLY A 126 41.22 -42.50 0.60
C GLY A 126 41.77 -42.90 1.98
N ALA A 127 41.71 -44.18 2.40
CA ALA A 127 40.99 -45.31 1.80
C ALA A 127 40.78 -46.44 2.84
N ASN A 128 39.63 -47.11 2.79
CA ASN A 128 39.52 -48.56 2.58
C ASN A 128 38.07 -49.07 2.68
N THR A 129 37.46 -49.27 1.51
CA THR A 129 36.59 -50.40 1.11
C THR A 129 35.30 -50.76 1.89
N ASP A 130 34.18 -51.10 1.25
CA ASP A 130 33.47 -50.55 0.07
C ASP A 130 32.18 -51.38 -0.17
N ILE A 131 31.24 -50.82 -0.96
CA ILE A 131 30.10 -51.51 -1.65
C ILE A 131 28.99 -52.13 -0.75
N ASP A 132 27.69 -51.95 -1.03
CA ASP A 132 26.91 -50.89 -1.69
C ASP A 132 25.40 -51.08 -1.32
N SER A 133 24.54 -50.18 -1.79
CA SER A 133 23.11 -50.34 -2.08
C SER A 133 22.74 -51.65 -2.82
N GLY A 134 21.48 -52.08 -2.96
CA GLY A 134 20.18 -51.51 -2.57
C GLY A 134 19.10 -51.85 -3.62
N PHE A 135 17.88 -51.35 -3.43
CA PHE A 135 16.71 -51.43 -4.35
C PHE A 135 15.99 -52.79 -4.57
N GLU A 136 14.66 -52.69 -4.45
CA GLU A 136 13.58 -53.26 -5.29
C GLU A 136 13.25 -54.77 -5.44
N ASN A 137 11.96 -55.03 -5.17
CA ASN A 137 10.95 -55.78 -5.96
C ASN A 137 11.19 -57.24 -6.38
N MET A 138 10.32 -58.13 -5.90
CA MET A 138 9.55 -59.18 -6.62
C MET A 138 8.32 -59.45 -5.72
N GLU A 139 7.08 -59.21 -6.18
CA GLU A 139 6.19 -60.16 -6.87
C GLU A 139 5.67 -61.32 -6.00
N VAL A 140 4.43 -61.74 -6.28
CA VAL A 140 3.63 -62.69 -5.48
C VAL A 140 3.50 -64.00 -6.26
N ASP A 141 3.68 -65.15 -5.59
CA ASP A 141 2.84 -66.33 -5.84
C ASP A 141 2.92 -67.39 -4.73
N GLU A 142 1.98 -68.33 -4.77
CA GLU A 142 1.67 -69.29 -3.71
C GLU A 142 2.49 -70.61 -3.79
N ASN A 143 2.81 -71.23 -2.63
CA ASN A 143 2.15 -72.48 -2.17
C ASN A 143 2.86 -73.25 -1.00
N ASP A 144 2.04 -74.06 -0.32
CA ASP A 144 2.31 -75.29 0.44
C ASP A 144 3.33 -75.40 1.60
N LEU A 145 2.75 -75.45 2.81
CA LEU A 145 2.82 -76.60 3.75
C LEU A 145 4.16 -77.34 3.99
N GLN A 146 4.70 -77.20 5.21
CA GLN A 146 4.63 -78.29 6.21
C GLN A 146 5.06 -77.86 7.63
N ARG A 147 4.39 -78.41 8.66
CA ARG A 147 4.74 -78.24 10.09
C ARG A 147 5.93 -79.13 10.48
N LYS A 148 6.76 -78.66 11.41
CA LYS A 148 7.37 -79.48 12.47
C LYS A 148 7.70 -78.62 13.70
N GLU A 149 7.23 -79.06 14.87
CA GLU A 149 7.36 -78.33 16.13
C GLU A 149 8.73 -78.53 16.80
N ARG A 150 9.12 -77.58 17.66
CA ARG A 150 9.78 -77.88 18.94
C ARG A 150 9.48 -76.79 19.97
N GLN A 151 9.04 -77.22 21.15
CA GLN A 151 8.44 -76.36 22.19
C GLN A 151 9.49 -75.60 23.03
N ARG A 152 9.10 -74.44 23.57
CA ARG A 152 9.66 -73.89 24.81
C ARG A 152 8.62 -73.07 25.59
N THR A 153 8.03 -73.71 26.60
CA THR A 153 7.43 -73.12 27.83
C THR A 153 6.72 -71.77 27.68
N SER A 154 5.41 -71.80 27.41
CA SER A 154 4.51 -70.66 27.58
C SER A 154 4.11 -70.48 29.05
N SER A 155 4.30 -69.27 29.60
CA SER A 155 3.61 -68.82 30.82
C SER A 155 2.41 -67.97 30.42
N SER A 156 1.20 -68.40 30.78
CA SER A 156 -0.09 -67.90 30.28
C SER A 156 -0.21 -66.37 30.14
N THR A 157 -0.18 -65.88 28.90
CA THR A 157 -0.67 -64.56 28.48
C THR A 157 -2.01 -64.61 27.75
N GLU A 158 -2.47 -65.80 27.38
CA GLU A 158 -3.80 -66.04 26.81
C GLU A 158 -4.89 -65.68 27.83
N MET A 159 -5.75 -64.71 27.49
CA MET A 159 -6.97 -64.44 28.25
C MET A 159 -8.09 -65.36 27.78
N THR A 160 -8.93 -65.83 28.70
CA THR A 160 -10.12 -66.62 28.35
C THR A 160 -11.19 -65.76 27.68
N ASP A 161 -12.09 -66.36 26.92
CA ASP A 161 -13.20 -65.63 26.29
C ASP A 161 -14.08 -64.90 27.33
N GLU A 162 -14.29 -65.50 28.50
CA GLU A 162 -14.94 -64.81 29.63
C GLU A 162 -14.23 -63.51 30.04
N GLN A 163 -12.89 -63.47 30.02
CA GLN A 163 -12.11 -62.27 30.34
C GLN A 163 -12.19 -61.21 29.22
N LEU A 164 -12.29 -61.66 27.96
CA LEU A 164 -12.51 -60.79 26.80
C LEU A 164 -13.94 -60.21 26.83
N TYR A 165 -14.96 -61.02 27.08
CA TYR A 165 -16.35 -60.57 27.30
C TYR A 165 -16.45 -59.59 28.48
N CYS A 166 -15.79 -59.88 29.60
CA CYS A 166 -15.70 -58.97 30.74
C CYS A 166 -14.96 -57.65 30.43
N THR A 167 -14.14 -57.61 29.38
CA THR A 167 -13.42 -56.40 28.95
C THR A 167 -14.27 -55.59 27.96
N VAL A 168 -14.96 -56.22 27.01
CA VAL A 168 -16.01 -55.58 26.17
C VAL A 168 -17.06 -54.91 27.05
N ALA A 169 -17.61 -55.64 28.04
CA ALA A 169 -18.56 -55.11 28.99
C ALA A 169 -18.01 -53.93 29.83
N ARG A 170 -16.71 -53.93 30.18
CA ARG A 170 -16.08 -52.84 30.93
C ARG A 170 -15.92 -51.56 30.09
N VAL A 171 -15.52 -51.70 28.82
CA VAL A 171 -15.37 -50.59 27.86
C VAL A 171 -16.72 -49.97 27.49
N LEU A 172 -17.76 -50.80 27.35
CA LEU A 172 -19.13 -50.35 27.06
C LEU A 172 -19.92 -49.96 28.33
N GLY A 173 -19.33 -50.07 29.53
CA GLY A 173 -19.99 -49.72 30.80
C GLY A 173 -21.22 -50.59 31.11
N SER A 174 -21.25 -51.83 30.63
CA SER A 174 -22.41 -52.73 30.64
C SER A 174 -22.20 -54.02 31.43
N THR A 175 -23.25 -54.83 31.56
CA THR A 175 -23.25 -56.12 32.28
C THR A 175 -24.22 -57.11 31.65
N TYR A 176 -23.77 -58.36 31.49
CA TYR A 176 -24.55 -59.48 30.92
C TYR A 176 -25.11 -60.44 31.98
N LYS A 177 -24.93 -60.17 33.29
CA LYS A 177 -25.34 -61.10 34.36
C LYS A 177 -26.58 -60.60 35.09
N HIS A 178 -26.46 -59.46 35.79
CA HIS A 178 -27.56 -58.79 36.47
C HIS A 178 -27.36 -57.27 36.37
N SER A 179 -28.43 -56.51 36.59
CA SER A 179 -28.35 -55.05 36.77
C SER A 179 -27.53 -54.69 38.01
N SER A 180 -26.64 -53.70 37.87
CA SER A 180 -25.89 -53.10 38.97
C SER A 180 -26.07 -51.58 38.93
N ARG A 181 -25.93 -50.92 40.10
CA ARG A 181 -25.99 -49.45 40.22
C ARG A 181 -24.86 -48.70 39.48
N THR A 182 -24.01 -49.41 38.74
CA THR A 182 -22.77 -48.90 38.13
C THR A 182 -22.58 -49.32 36.68
N ARG A 183 -23.42 -50.19 36.11
CA ARG A 183 -23.34 -50.68 34.73
C ARG A 183 -24.71 -51.00 34.15
N LEU A 184 -24.91 -50.66 32.89
CA LEU A 184 -26.16 -50.89 32.17
C LEU A 184 -26.33 -52.38 31.83
N TYR A 185 -27.47 -52.98 32.23
CA TYR A 185 -27.77 -54.38 31.95
C TYR A 185 -28.33 -54.58 30.55
N LEU A 186 -27.82 -55.58 29.84
CA LEU A 186 -28.14 -55.87 28.43
C LEU A 186 -28.87 -57.22 28.32
N PRO A 187 -30.20 -57.28 28.57
CA PRO A 187 -30.97 -58.52 28.58
C PRO A 187 -30.95 -59.29 27.27
N GLN A 188 -31.02 -58.64 26.10
CA GLN A 188 -31.08 -59.33 24.80
C GLN A 188 -29.73 -59.98 24.49
N THR A 189 -28.63 -59.24 24.69
CA THR A 189 -27.27 -59.77 24.54
C THR A 189 -26.98 -60.86 25.57
N ALA A 190 -27.45 -60.72 26.82
CA ALA A 190 -27.31 -61.74 27.85
C ALA A 190 -28.06 -63.04 27.52
N GLU A 191 -29.29 -62.94 26.98
CA GLU A 191 -30.08 -64.11 26.59
C GLU A 191 -29.41 -64.87 25.43
N VAL A 192 -28.96 -64.18 24.37
CA VAL A 192 -28.30 -64.84 23.25
C VAL A 192 -26.93 -65.40 23.65
N LEU A 193 -26.18 -64.74 24.53
CA LEU A 193 -24.91 -65.26 25.08
C LEU A 193 -25.11 -66.46 26.03
N ALA A 194 -26.30 -66.63 26.61
CA ALA A 194 -26.67 -67.85 27.35
C ALA A 194 -27.09 -69.01 26.43
N GLN A 195 -27.60 -68.71 25.22
CA GLN A 195 -28.01 -69.71 24.23
C GLN A 195 -26.87 -70.15 23.29
N SER A 196 -25.89 -69.27 23.03
CA SER A 196 -24.78 -69.53 22.11
C SER A 196 -23.48 -69.87 22.86
N GLN A 197 -23.07 -71.14 22.79
CA GLN A 197 -21.95 -71.66 23.60
C GLN A 197 -20.56 -71.12 23.19
N ASN A 198 -20.45 -70.48 22.01
CA ASN A 198 -19.27 -69.78 21.50
C ASN A 198 -19.73 -68.65 20.55
N MET A 199 -20.02 -67.46 21.06
CA MET A 199 -20.31 -66.27 20.23
C MET A 199 -19.00 -65.59 19.79
N PRO A 200 -18.81 -65.25 18.51
CA PRO A 200 -17.62 -64.51 18.10
C PRO A 200 -17.65 -63.09 18.69
N LEU A 201 -16.54 -62.65 19.28
CA LEU A 201 -16.38 -61.35 19.95
C LEU A 201 -16.85 -60.15 19.10
N ARG A 202 -16.73 -60.25 17.77
CA ARG A 202 -17.21 -59.25 16.81
C ARG A 202 -18.73 -59.03 16.86
N GLU A 203 -19.49 -60.11 16.96
CA GLU A 203 -20.95 -60.06 17.08
C GLU A 203 -21.36 -59.60 18.47
N LEU A 204 -20.67 -60.04 19.53
CA LEU A 204 -20.91 -59.58 20.88
C LEU A 204 -20.76 -58.06 21.03
N ILE A 205 -19.71 -57.46 20.44
CA ILE A 205 -19.51 -56.01 20.44
C ILE A 205 -20.67 -55.33 19.69
N SER A 206 -21.05 -55.86 18.52
CA SER A 206 -22.11 -55.30 17.67
C SER A 206 -23.47 -55.32 18.35
N MET A 207 -23.86 -56.46 18.93
CA MET A 207 -25.08 -56.60 19.72
C MET A 207 -25.06 -55.68 20.95
N SER A 208 -23.95 -55.66 21.69
CA SER A 208 -23.83 -54.82 22.89
C SER A 208 -23.96 -53.32 22.60
N ILE A 209 -23.37 -52.83 21.50
CA ILE A 209 -23.50 -51.42 21.10
C ILE A 209 -24.92 -51.14 20.58
N MET A 210 -25.48 -52.03 19.74
CA MET A 210 -26.80 -51.83 19.16
C MET A 210 -27.92 -51.84 20.23
N GLU A 211 -27.85 -52.75 21.21
CA GLU A 211 -28.83 -52.82 22.30
C GLU A 211 -28.82 -51.54 23.14
N VAL A 212 -27.64 -50.98 23.47
CA VAL A 212 -27.54 -49.68 24.15
C VAL A 212 -28.15 -48.55 23.31
N LEU A 213 -27.88 -48.51 22.00
CA LEU A 213 -28.43 -47.49 21.10
C LEU A 213 -29.96 -47.61 20.96
N VAL A 214 -30.51 -48.83 21.00
CA VAL A 214 -31.97 -49.07 21.01
C VAL A 214 -32.58 -48.62 22.34
N MET A 215 -31.96 -48.91 23.50
CA MET A 215 -32.42 -48.39 24.79
C MET A 215 -32.45 -46.86 24.84
N ILE A 216 -31.45 -46.19 24.26
CA ILE A 216 -31.42 -44.72 24.16
C ILE A 216 -32.53 -44.20 23.22
N LYS A 217 -32.83 -44.92 22.13
CA LYS A 217 -33.93 -44.60 21.19
C LYS A 217 -35.31 -44.77 21.80
N GLU A 218 -35.51 -45.79 22.63
CA GLU A 218 -36.81 -46.10 23.26
C GLU A 218 -37.05 -45.30 24.56
N GLY A 219 -35.99 -44.73 25.14
CA GLY A 219 -36.04 -43.78 26.25
C GLY A 219 -36.79 -42.48 25.91
N LYS A 220 -38.11 -42.48 26.12
CA LYS A 220 -38.99 -41.34 25.82
C LYS A 220 -38.70 -40.11 26.69
N GLY A 221 -37.83 -39.23 26.17
CA GLY A 221 -37.54 -37.91 26.72
C GLY A 221 -36.47 -37.87 27.80
N ALA A 222 -35.98 -36.67 28.12
CA ALA A 222 -34.88 -36.44 29.06
C ALA A 222 -35.14 -36.95 30.49
N GLU A 223 -36.39 -37.24 30.84
CA GLU A 223 -36.71 -37.85 32.13
C GLU A 223 -36.30 -39.33 32.23
N ASN A 224 -36.20 -40.04 31.09
CA ASN A 224 -36.09 -41.50 31.01
C ASN A 224 -34.77 -41.98 30.35
N ASN A 225 -33.67 -41.27 30.61
CA ASN A 225 -32.32 -41.58 30.14
C ASN A 225 -31.75 -42.84 30.85
N PRO A 226 -31.29 -43.89 30.13
CA PRO A 226 -30.85 -45.16 30.72
C PRO A 226 -29.59 -45.08 31.60
N PHE A 227 -28.84 -43.97 31.56
CA PHE A 227 -27.66 -43.75 32.40
C PHE A 227 -27.95 -42.96 33.69
N LYS A 228 -29.15 -42.38 33.82
CA LYS A 228 -29.52 -41.43 34.88
C LYS A 228 -29.42 -42.01 36.30
N ASP A 229 -29.86 -43.25 36.48
CA ASP A 229 -29.88 -43.92 37.78
C ASP A 229 -28.52 -44.51 38.18
N LEU A 230 -27.52 -44.53 37.27
CA LEU A 230 -26.20 -45.12 37.48
C LEU A 230 -25.20 -44.19 38.21
N MET A 231 -25.65 -42.99 38.66
CA MET A 231 -24.76 -41.92 39.15
C MET A 231 -25.18 -41.23 40.46
N MET A 232 -26.35 -41.55 41.05
CA MET A 232 -26.85 -40.79 42.20
C MET A 232 -26.04 -40.94 43.50
N GLU A 233 -25.18 -41.96 43.63
CA GLU A 233 -24.38 -42.20 44.85
C GLU A 233 -22.88 -41.87 44.68
N THR A 234 -22.37 -41.68 43.45
CA THR A 234 -20.93 -41.46 43.18
C THR A 234 -20.39 -40.15 43.76
N ASN A 235 -21.27 -39.17 43.98
CA ASN A 235 -20.95 -37.86 44.56
C ASN A 235 -20.89 -37.88 46.11
N THR A 236 -21.29 -38.97 46.77
CA THR A 236 -21.41 -39.01 48.24
C THR A 236 -20.10 -39.29 48.97
N GLU A 237 -19.07 -39.81 48.28
CA GLU A 237 -17.78 -40.19 48.89
C GLU A 237 -16.58 -39.32 48.43
N ASN A 238 -16.77 -38.37 47.48
CA ASN A 238 -15.68 -37.58 46.88
C ASN A 238 -15.77 -36.06 47.17
N ILE A 239 -16.31 -35.65 48.31
CA ILE A 239 -16.38 -34.23 48.71
C ILE A 239 -15.07 -33.77 49.37
N GLU A 240 -13.93 -33.90 48.68
CA GLU A 240 -12.66 -33.23 49.06
C GLU A 240 -11.56 -33.24 47.95
N SER A 241 -11.81 -32.68 46.75
CA SER A 241 -10.74 -32.24 45.79
C SER A 241 -11.23 -31.57 44.49
N SER A 242 -12.12 -30.57 44.57
CA SER A 242 -12.63 -29.87 43.38
C SER A 242 -11.71 -28.73 42.88
N SER A 243 -10.67 -29.05 42.09
CA SER A 243 -9.95 -28.08 41.23
C SER A 243 -9.08 -28.70 40.13
N VAL A 244 -8.87 -27.94 39.04
CA VAL A 244 -7.98 -28.20 37.88
C VAL A 244 -8.36 -29.39 36.97
N ARG A 245 -9.19 -29.12 35.94
CA ARG A 245 -9.21 -29.92 34.69
C ARG A 245 -8.22 -29.32 33.67
N SER A 246 -7.01 -29.87 33.57
CA SER A 246 -6.10 -29.60 32.45
C SER A 246 -4.98 -30.63 32.36
N PHE A 247 -5.04 -31.55 31.39
CA PHE A 247 -4.00 -32.56 31.15
C PHE A 247 -2.98 -32.07 30.12
N SER A 248 -1.99 -31.30 30.57
CA SER A 248 -0.75 -31.09 29.82
C SER A 248 0.21 -32.29 30.02
N THR A 249 1.16 -32.48 29.11
CA THR A 249 2.06 -33.65 29.11
C THR A 249 3.50 -33.27 29.40
N SER A 250 4.10 -33.91 30.41
CA SER A 250 5.55 -33.97 30.63
C SER A 250 5.88 -35.18 31.53
N PRO A 251 6.95 -35.96 31.27
CA PRO A 251 7.27 -37.18 32.01
C PRO A 251 8.31 -36.98 33.13
N THR A 252 8.62 -38.08 33.82
CA THR A 252 9.69 -38.29 34.84
C THR A 252 9.40 -37.78 36.26
N GLN A 253 9.18 -38.74 37.17
CA GLN A 253 10.12 -39.06 38.26
C GLN A 253 9.84 -40.47 38.80
N ASN A 254 10.86 -41.12 39.37
CA ASN A 254 10.78 -42.49 39.88
C ASN A 254 10.34 -42.50 41.36
N PHE A 255 9.58 -43.51 41.78
CA PHE A 255 9.54 -43.96 43.17
C PHE A 255 9.55 -45.49 43.27
N SER A 256 9.92 -45.98 44.46
CA SER A 256 10.58 -47.28 44.68
C SER A 256 9.68 -48.42 45.13
N HIS A 257 10.16 -49.66 44.94
CA HIS A 257 9.49 -50.90 45.37
C HIS A 257 9.53 -51.15 46.89
N SER A 258 8.46 -51.75 47.41
CA SER A 258 8.53 -52.79 48.45
C SER A 258 7.39 -53.82 48.26
N PRO A 259 7.50 -55.09 48.72
CA PRO A 259 6.63 -56.19 48.27
C PRO A 259 5.62 -56.69 49.33
N SER A 260 4.44 -57.13 48.89
CA SER A 260 3.41 -57.87 49.66
C SER A 260 2.38 -58.52 48.69
N PRO A 261 1.55 -59.50 49.11
CA PRO A 261 1.56 -60.81 48.42
C PRO A 261 0.50 -61.03 47.33
N VAL A 262 0.55 -62.23 46.74
CA VAL A 262 -0.33 -62.74 45.67
C VAL A 262 -1.81 -62.68 46.08
N GLY A 263 -2.56 -61.79 45.44
CA GLY A 263 -4.01 -61.70 45.53
C GLY A 263 -4.57 -60.66 44.58
N SER A 264 -5.47 -61.09 43.68
CA SER A 264 -6.33 -60.28 42.78
C SER A 264 -6.16 -58.75 42.84
N CYS A 265 -5.36 -58.17 41.94
CA CYS A 265 -5.35 -56.71 41.75
C CYS A 265 -6.78 -56.22 41.43
N PRO A 266 -7.35 -55.27 42.17
CA PRO A 266 -8.65 -54.71 41.84
C PRO A 266 -8.54 -53.94 40.52
N VAL A 267 -9.17 -54.46 39.47
CA VAL A 267 -9.22 -53.78 38.17
C VAL A 267 -10.05 -52.49 38.34
N PRO A 268 -9.53 -51.31 37.99
CA PRO A 268 -10.25 -50.05 38.16
C PRO A 268 -11.62 -50.08 37.48
N LEU A 269 -12.63 -49.52 38.15
CA LEU A 269 -13.88 -49.17 37.49
C LEU A 269 -13.60 -48.06 36.47
N LEU A 270 -14.20 -48.18 35.29
CA LEU A 270 -14.23 -47.12 34.28
C LEU A 270 -15.58 -46.42 34.43
N PRO A 271 -15.67 -45.28 35.17
CA PRO A 271 -16.94 -44.56 35.32
C PRO A 271 -17.42 -43.98 33.98
N PHE A 272 -18.72 -43.70 33.90
CA PHE A 272 -19.27 -42.80 32.88
C PHE A 272 -18.91 -41.34 33.24
N GLN A 273 -18.81 -40.46 32.24
CA GLN A 273 -18.70 -39.03 32.48
C GLN A 273 -20.08 -38.39 32.72
N GLU A 274 -20.09 -37.25 33.43
CA GLU A 274 -21.29 -36.42 33.71
C GLU A 274 -22.06 -36.01 32.43
N SER A 275 -21.37 -35.97 31.28
CA SER A 275 -21.90 -35.67 29.94
C SER A 275 -23.00 -36.63 29.47
N CYS A 276 -23.06 -37.86 29.99
CA CYS A 276 -24.14 -38.79 29.65
C CYS A 276 -25.48 -38.45 30.35
N CYS A 277 -25.50 -37.50 31.29
CA CYS A 277 -26.66 -37.20 32.16
C CYS A 277 -27.24 -35.78 32.02
N SER A 278 -26.73 -34.97 31.09
CA SER A 278 -27.30 -33.64 30.78
C SER A 278 -28.65 -33.74 30.03
N ASN A 279 -29.42 -32.64 30.03
CA ASN A 279 -30.65 -32.48 29.25
C ASN A 279 -30.37 -32.36 27.73
N GLU A 280 -29.80 -33.40 27.14
CA GLU A 280 -29.50 -33.49 25.71
C GLU A 280 -30.48 -34.44 25.01
N THR A 281 -30.57 -34.36 23.68
CA THR A 281 -31.43 -35.23 22.88
C THR A 281 -30.94 -36.69 22.91
N PRO A 282 -31.78 -37.69 22.59
CA PRO A 282 -31.34 -39.09 22.47
C PRO A 282 -30.11 -39.26 21.56
N LEU A 283 -30.03 -38.47 20.49
CA LEU A 283 -28.89 -38.39 19.57
C LEU A 283 -27.61 -37.90 20.27
N GLY A 284 -27.70 -36.89 21.14
CA GLY A 284 -26.59 -36.40 21.97
C GLY A 284 -26.13 -37.44 23.00
N ILE A 285 -27.08 -38.07 23.71
CA ILE A 285 -26.80 -39.13 24.70
C ILE A 285 -26.07 -40.32 24.03
N ALA A 286 -26.53 -40.75 22.85
CA ALA A 286 -25.88 -41.80 22.07
C ALA A 286 -24.46 -41.45 21.62
N LEU A 287 -24.21 -40.20 21.22
CA LEU A 287 -22.87 -39.76 20.82
C LEU A 287 -21.94 -39.60 22.00
N ASN A 288 -22.41 -39.06 23.12
CA ASN A 288 -21.64 -39.01 24.36
C ASN A 288 -21.26 -40.43 24.81
N PHE A 289 -22.19 -41.39 24.79
CA PHE A 289 -21.92 -42.81 25.06
C PHE A 289 -20.81 -43.40 24.16
N LEU A 290 -20.89 -43.20 22.84
CA LEU A 290 -19.91 -43.75 21.89
C LEU A 290 -18.51 -43.11 22.05
N LEU A 291 -18.44 -41.79 22.29
CA LEU A 291 -17.18 -41.07 22.52
C LEU A 291 -16.55 -41.41 23.88
N ASP A 292 -17.36 -41.58 24.92
CA ASP A 292 -16.92 -42.09 26.23
C ASP A 292 -16.37 -43.51 26.11
N SER A 293 -17.09 -44.39 25.40
CA SER A 293 -16.64 -45.78 25.19
C SER A 293 -15.36 -45.86 24.37
N TYR A 294 -15.18 -45.02 23.35
CA TYR A 294 -13.91 -44.94 22.62
C TYR A 294 -12.77 -44.43 23.53
N THR A 295 -13.06 -43.48 24.41
CA THR A 295 -12.10 -43.02 25.43
C THR A 295 -11.76 -44.14 26.42
N ARG A 296 -12.74 -44.95 26.84
CA ARG A 296 -12.56 -46.12 27.72
C ARG A 296 -11.65 -47.19 27.10
N VAL A 297 -11.64 -47.39 25.77
CA VAL A 297 -10.65 -48.26 25.10
C VAL A 297 -9.21 -47.79 25.41
N ALA A 298 -8.92 -46.50 25.22
CA ALA A 298 -7.58 -45.94 25.45
C ALA A 298 -7.19 -45.94 26.95
N VAL A 299 -8.16 -45.89 27.87
CA VAL A 299 -7.91 -46.07 29.31
C VAL A 299 -7.59 -47.54 29.65
N GLU A 300 -8.31 -48.50 29.05
CA GLU A 300 -8.02 -49.94 29.25
C GLU A 300 -6.63 -50.33 28.73
N GLU A 301 -6.22 -49.81 27.57
CA GLU A 301 -4.84 -49.94 27.06
C GLU A 301 -3.80 -49.36 28.03
N ARG A 302 -4.03 -48.15 28.53
CA ARG A 302 -3.14 -47.49 29.49
C ARG A 302 -3.05 -48.27 30.81
N ASN A 303 -4.12 -48.97 31.21
CA ASN A 303 -4.16 -49.79 32.41
C ASN A 303 -3.46 -51.15 32.22
N GLN A 304 -3.43 -51.71 31.00
CA GLN A 304 -2.84 -53.04 30.72
C GLN A 304 -1.88 -53.07 29.50
N PRO A 305 -0.89 -52.16 29.38
CA PRO A 305 -0.17 -51.89 28.12
C PRO A 305 0.65 -53.05 27.56
N LYS A 306 1.06 -54.02 28.41
CA LYS A 306 1.76 -55.26 27.98
C LYS A 306 0.81 -56.38 27.49
N ARG A 307 -0.49 -56.24 27.72
CA ARG A 307 -1.52 -57.21 27.30
C ARG A 307 -2.34 -56.67 26.14
N SER A 308 -2.64 -55.37 26.15
CA SER A 308 -3.34 -54.71 25.04
C SER A 308 -2.51 -54.59 23.76
N SER A 309 -1.21 -54.86 23.83
CA SER A 309 -0.28 -54.92 22.68
C SER A 309 -0.03 -56.35 22.18
N MET A 310 -0.84 -57.33 22.61
CA MET A 310 -0.78 -58.72 22.15
C MET A 310 -2.18 -59.25 21.81
N PRO A 311 -2.33 -60.06 20.74
CA PRO A 311 -3.54 -60.84 20.52
C PRO A 311 -3.81 -61.82 21.68
N PRO A 312 -5.08 -62.13 22.00
CA PRO A 312 -6.30 -61.66 21.33
C PRO A 312 -6.79 -60.26 21.74
N LEU A 313 -6.27 -59.69 22.83
CA LEU A 313 -6.81 -58.44 23.41
C LEU A 313 -6.61 -57.22 22.49
N ASP A 314 -5.45 -57.11 21.85
CA ASP A 314 -5.15 -56.08 20.83
C ASP A 314 -6.25 -56.03 19.74
N GLY A 315 -6.57 -57.18 19.14
CA GLY A 315 -7.63 -57.31 18.13
C GLY A 315 -9.03 -56.97 18.64
N VAL A 316 -9.35 -57.29 19.90
CA VAL A 316 -10.64 -56.91 20.52
C VAL A 316 -10.74 -55.41 20.76
N LEU A 317 -9.65 -54.75 21.19
CA LEU A 317 -9.62 -53.30 21.39
C LEU A 317 -9.62 -52.53 20.05
N ALA A 318 -9.00 -53.10 19.01
CA ALA A 318 -9.10 -52.60 17.64
C ALA A 318 -10.52 -52.73 17.07
N GLU A 319 -11.19 -53.88 17.20
CA GLU A 319 -12.58 -54.06 16.74
C GLU A 319 -13.58 -53.22 17.56
N LEU A 320 -13.34 -53.02 18.87
CA LEU A 320 -14.09 -52.08 19.70
C LEU A 320 -14.03 -50.66 19.13
N ARG A 321 -12.83 -50.12 18.84
CA ARG A 321 -12.72 -48.82 18.14
C ARG A 321 -13.45 -48.85 16.80
N ALA A 322 -13.24 -49.91 16.03
CA ALA A 322 -13.77 -50.02 14.68
C ALA A 322 -15.29 -49.90 14.65
N GLN A 323 -15.97 -50.64 15.52
CA GLN A 323 -17.41 -50.60 15.63
C GLN A 323 -17.90 -49.30 16.28
N LEU A 324 -17.27 -48.79 17.34
CA LEU A 324 -17.67 -47.51 17.96
C LEU A 324 -17.65 -46.34 16.97
N VAL A 325 -16.63 -46.27 16.11
CA VAL A 325 -16.56 -45.30 15.01
C VAL A 325 -17.63 -45.56 13.93
N GLN A 326 -17.84 -46.82 13.53
CA GLN A 326 -18.85 -47.19 12.54
C GLN A 326 -20.28 -46.87 13.01
N TYR A 327 -20.63 -47.25 14.24
CA TYR A 327 -21.91 -46.92 14.87
C TYR A 327 -22.07 -45.40 15.04
N THR A 328 -20.98 -44.66 15.30
CA THR A 328 -21.04 -43.19 15.31
C THR A 328 -21.46 -42.63 13.95
N SER A 329 -20.90 -43.12 12.84
CA SER A 329 -21.32 -42.72 11.49
C SER A 329 -22.82 -42.99 11.27
N LEU A 330 -23.28 -44.21 11.58
CA LEU A 330 -24.69 -44.62 11.40
C LEU A 330 -25.67 -43.83 12.28
N VAL A 331 -25.26 -43.44 13.50
CA VAL A 331 -26.04 -42.58 14.40
C VAL A 331 -26.13 -41.15 13.87
N ILE A 332 -25.03 -40.56 13.39
CA ILE A 332 -25.01 -39.20 12.81
C ILE A 332 -25.85 -39.11 11.54
N GLN A 333 -25.85 -40.16 10.72
CA GLN A 333 -26.64 -40.25 9.49
C GLN A 333 -28.14 -40.55 9.73
N GLY A 334 -28.56 -40.73 10.98
CA GLY A 334 -29.96 -40.96 11.36
C GLY A 334 -30.49 -42.38 11.12
N TYR A 335 -29.64 -43.34 10.73
CA TYR A 335 -30.08 -44.72 10.41
C TYR A 335 -30.54 -45.50 11.65
N ILE A 336 -29.99 -45.22 12.83
CA ILE A 336 -30.29 -45.95 14.07
C ILE A 336 -31.30 -45.18 14.92
N ILE A 337 -30.90 -44.00 15.40
CA ILE A 337 -31.80 -43.02 16.03
C ILE A 337 -32.22 -42.06 14.91
N PRO A 338 -33.51 -41.98 14.54
CA PRO A 338 -33.98 -40.98 13.59
C PRO A 338 -33.66 -39.59 14.12
N SER A 339 -32.97 -38.78 13.32
CA SER A 339 -32.98 -37.34 13.56
C SER A 339 -34.29 -36.81 12.97
N GLU A 340 -35.16 -36.33 13.84
CA GLU A 340 -36.28 -35.50 13.41
C GLU A 340 -35.67 -34.24 12.76
N ASP A 341 -36.03 -34.02 11.49
CA ASP A 341 -35.68 -32.86 10.66
C ASP A 341 -34.19 -32.47 10.42
N PHE A 342 -33.40 -33.37 9.79
CA PHE A 342 -32.23 -32.96 8.99
C PHE A 342 -32.60 -32.23 7.66
N SER A 343 -33.82 -31.70 7.55
CA SER A 343 -34.42 -31.15 6.32
C SER A 343 -34.11 -29.66 6.08
N GLY A 344 -33.43 -28.98 7.01
CA GLY A 344 -33.27 -27.51 7.02
C GLY A 344 -31.83 -26.98 7.01
N LEU A 345 -31.62 -25.88 6.26
CA LEU A 345 -30.41 -25.05 6.31
C LEU A 345 -30.32 -24.28 7.64
N GLY A 346 -29.83 -24.92 8.71
CA GLY A 346 -29.52 -24.21 9.97
C GLY A 346 -29.13 -25.08 11.17
N GLU A 347 -29.61 -26.32 11.25
CA GLU A 347 -29.34 -27.22 12.38
C GLU A 347 -27.90 -27.77 12.30
N LYS A 348 -27.22 -27.85 13.45
CA LYS A 348 -25.78 -28.20 13.53
C LYS A 348 -25.62 -29.70 13.71
N SER A 349 -24.67 -30.31 12.98
CA SER A 349 -24.23 -31.69 13.22
C SER A 349 -24.00 -31.92 14.72
N PRO A 350 -24.46 -33.02 15.33
CA PRO A 350 -24.28 -33.24 16.76
C PRO A 350 -22.81 -33.41 17.16
N LEU A 351 -21.91 -33.79 16.22
CA LEU A 351 -20.46 -33.74 16.45
C LEU A 351 -19.89 -32.30 16.52
N PHE A 352 -20.58 -31.30 15.95
CA PHE A 352 -20.07 -29.93 15.83
C PHE A 352 -19.71 -29.32 17.19
N LYS A 353 -20.55 -29.54 18.21
CA LYS A 353 -20.33 -29.07 19.59
C LYS A 353 -19.02 -29.64 20.14
N SER A 354 -18.87 -30.96 20.10
CA SER A 354 -17.71 -31.68 20.64
C SER A 354 -16.42 -31.37 19.86
N LEU A 355 -16.53 -31.17 18.54
CA LEU A 355 -15.40 -30.79 17.69
C LEU A 355 -14.92 -29.36 17.96
N VAL A 356 -15.81 -28.37 17.95
CA VAL A 356 -15.45 -26.95 18.16
C VAL A 356 -14.98 -26.66 19.59
N GLN A 357 -15.37 -27.51 20.55
CA GLN A 357 -14.86 -27.48 21.92
C GLN A 357 -13.57 -28.30 22.12
N GLN A 358 -13.01 -28.92 21.06
CA GLN A 358 -11.85 -29.82 21.11
C GLN A 358 -12.00 -31.00 22.11
N ASN A 359 -13.23 -31.44 22.35
CA ASN A 359 -13.60 -32.51 23.27
C ASN A 359 -13.62 -33.93 22.63
N LEU A 360 -13.12 -34.08 21.40
CA LEU A 360 -13.07 -35.41 20.74
C LEU A 360 -11.91 -36.27 21.25
N PRO A 361 -12.08 -37.60 21.39
CA PRO A 361 -11.00 -38.50 21.81
C PRO A 361 -9.83 -38.50 20.83
N ARG A 362 -8.60 -38.59 21.33
CA ARG A 362 -7.39 -38.61 20.48
C ARG A 362 -7.43 -39.78 19.49
N GLY A 363 -7.26 -39.47 18.21
CA GLY A 363 -7.30 -40.43 17.11
C GLY A 363 -8.69 -40.66 16.49
N PHE A 364 -9.77 -40.43 17.23
CA PHE A 364 -11.15 -40.70 16.79
C PHE A 364 -11.50 -40.04 15.46
N LEU A 365 -11.16 -38.76 15.30
CA LEU A 365 -11.47 -37.99 14.08
C LEU A 365 -10.72 -38.53 12.84
N MET A 366 -9.47 -38.96 13.01
CA MET A 366 -8.69 -39.61 11.95
C MET A 366 -9.28 -40.96 11.54
N GLU A 367 -9.72 -41.76 12.53
CA GLU A 367 -10.31 -43.07 12.28
C GLU A 367 -11.68 -42.96 11.61
N LEU A 368 -12.49 -41.96 12.00
CA LEU A 368 -13.77 -41.63 11.37
C LEU A 368 -13.60 -41.21 9.91
N VAL A 369 -12.65 -40.33 9.59
CA VAL A 369 -12.32 -39.99 8.19
C VAL A 369 -11.83 -41.23 7.45
N SER A 370 -10.97 -42.05 8.06
CA SER A 370 -10.39 -43.24 7.43
C SER A 370 -11.41 -44.30 7.02
N ARG A 371 -12.54 -44.44 7.72
CA ARG A 371 -13.65 -45.34 7.33
C ARG A 371 -14.68 -44.69 6.43
N THR A 372 -14.98 -43.40 6.63
CA THR A 372 -16.03 -42.72 5.83
C THR A 372 -15.57 -42.40 4.41
N GLN A 373 -14.28 -42.14 4.18
CA GLN A 373 -13.73 -41.75 2.86
C GLN A 373 -13.94 -42.75 1.70
N THR A 374 -14.30 -44.00 1.99
CA THR A 374 -14.49 -45.03 0.94
C THR A 374 -15.84 -44.91 0.23
N ASP A 375 -16.79 -44.15 0.78
CA ASP A 375 -18.06 -43.81 0.14
C ASP A 375 -18.29 -42.29 0.22
N GLU A 376 -18.48 -41.66 -0.94
CA GLU A 376 -18.72 -40.23 -1.06
C GLU A 376 -20.04 -39.79 -0.39
N GLN A 377 -21.07 -40.64 -0.40
CA GLN A 377 -22.34 -40.32 0.28
C GLN A 377 -22.15 -40.33 1.80
N THR A 378 -21.44 -41.35 2.33
CA THR A 378 -21.13 -41.49 3.74
C THR A 378 -20.30 -40.33 4.29
N ILE A 379 -19.16 -40.00 3.65
CA ILE A 379 -18.33 -38.88 4.12
C ILE A 379 -19.05 -37.53 4.00
N SER A 380 -19.85 -37.32 2.94
CA SER A 380 -20.64 -36.09 2.81
C SER A 380 -21.72 -36.00 3.89
N GLY A 381 -22.45 -37.09 4.17
CA GLY A 381 -23.48 -37.13 5.21
C GLY A 381 -22.94 -36.86 6.62
N VAL A 382 -21.71 -37.30 6.93
CA VAL A 382 -21.08 -37.04 8.25
C VAL A 382 -20.47 -35.63 8.32
N PHE A 383 -19.72 -35.21 7.30
CA PHE A 383 -18.88 -34.02 7.38
C PHE A 383 -19.45 -32.76 6.72
N SER A 384 -20.30 -32.84 5.69
CA SER A 384 -20.94 -31.64 5.12
C SER A 384 -21.76 -30.87 6.17
N PRO A 385 -22.58 -31.50 7.04
CA PRO A 385 -23.26 -30.79 8.12
C PRO A 385 -22.33 -30.13 9.15
N ILE A 386 -21.08 -30.62 9.30
CA ILE A 386 -20.05 -29.97 10.13
C ILE A 386 -19.50 -28.73 9.41
N LEU A 387 -19.19 -28.84 8.11
CA LEU A 387 -18.72 -27.73 7.29
C LEU A 387 -19.76 -26.60 7.20
N GLN A 388 -21.04 -26.94 6.99
CA GLN A 388 -22.16 -25.98 7.04
C GLN A 388 -22.27 -25.32 8.42
N GLY A 389 -22.14 -26.08 9.51
CA GLY A 389 -22.09 -25.54 10.87
C GLY A 389 -20.97 -24.52 11.09
N LEU A 390 -19.77 -24.77 10.53
CA LEU A 390 -18.63 -23.84 10.61
C LEU A 390 -18.88 -22.57 9.80
N PHE A 391 -19.41 -22.71 8.58
CA PHE A 391 -19.79 -21.59 7.72
C PHE A 391 -20.83 -20.67 8.39
N SER A 392 -21.95 -21.22 8.86
CA SER A 392 -22.99 -20.45 9.56
C SER A 392 -22.53 -19.86 10.88
N SER A 393 -21.58 -20.50 11.58
CA SER A 393 -20.94 -19.92 12.77
C SER A 393 -20.09 -18.70 12.40
N MET A 394 -19.30 -18.79 11.32
CA MET A 394 -18.42 -17.70 10.88
C MET A 394 -19.16 -16.53 10.22
N GLN A 395 -20.34 -16.73 9.63
CA GLN A 395 -21.14 -15.64 9.05
C GLN A 395 -21.48 -14.51 10.04
N ASN A 396 -21.51 -14.82 11.34
CA ASN A 396 -21.85 -13.89 12.43
C ASN A 396 -20.71 -13.62 13.42
N ALA A 397 -19.60 -14.38 13.33
CA ALA A 397 -18.50 -14.32 14.28
C ALA A 397 -17.75 -12.97 14.21
N SER A 398 -17.44 -12.41 15.37
CA SER A 398 -16.66 -11.19 15.53
C SER A 398 -15.30 -11.45 16.17
N ILE A 399 -14.30 -10.66 15.75
CA ILE A 399 -13.05 -10.48 16.50
C ILE A 399 -13.30 -9.84 17.88
N VAL A 400 -14.45 -9.18 18.07
CA VAL A 400 -14.92 -8.70 19.38
C VAL A 400 -15.48 -9.87 20.20
N GLY A 401 -14.60 -10.55 20.92
CA GLY A 401 -14.97 -11.71 21.75
C GLY A 401 -14.31 -13.01 21.33
N ASP A 402 -13.40 -12.97 20.36
CA ASP A 402 -12.60 -14.12 19.90
C ASP A 402 -13.43 -15.27 19.27
N GLU A 403 -14.67 -14.98 18.87
CA GLU A 403 -15.66 -15.92 18.31
C GLU A 403 -15.17 -16.60 17.03
N HIS A 404 -14.24 -15.96 16.31
CA HIS A 404 -13.63 -16.45 15.07
C HIS A 404 -12.56 -17.52 15.30
N ARG A 405 -11.96 -17.62 16.49
CA ARG A 405 -10.78 -18.48 16.71
C ARG A 405 -11.11 -19.97 16.57
N THR A 406 -12.13 -20.46 17.28
CA THR A 406 -12.42 -21.90 17.33
C THR A 406 -12.97 -22.46 16.01
N PRO A 407 -13.82 -21.78 15.21
CA PRO A 407 -14.23 -22.30 13.91
C PRO A 407 -13.08 -22.29 12.87
N ILE A 408 -12.18 -21.29 12.90
CA ILE A 408 -11.00 -21.26 12.03
C ILE A 408 -10.03 -22.39 12.41
N GLN A 409 -9.76 -22.58 13.70
CA GLN A 409 -8.93 -23.68 14.19
C GLN A 409 -9.53 -25.05 13.83
N THR A 410 -10.86 -25.20 13.95
CA THR A 410 -11.56 -26.43 13.56
C THR A 410 -11.44 -26.71 12.06
N LEU A 411 -11.64 -25.69 11.20
CA LEU A 411 -11.48 -25.86 9.75
C LEU A 411 -10.03 -26.18 9.37
N LEU A 412 -9.05 -25.60 10.08
CA LEU A 412 -7.64 -25.92 9.92
C LEU A 412 -7.34 -27.39 10.27
N GLU A 413 -7.83 -27.87 11.42
CA GLU A 413 -7.67 -29.28 11.82
C GLU A 413 -8.27 -30.23 10.80
N LEU A 414 -9.52 -29.99 10.37
CA LEU A 414 -10.19 -30.79 9.32
C LEU A 414 -9.43 -30.75 7.97
N SER A 415 -8.84 -29.61 7.61
CA SER A 415 -8.06 -29.46 6.37
C SER A 415 -6.67 -30.09 6.45
N GLU A 416 -6.15 -30.35 7.65
CA GLU A 416 -4.83 -30.97 7.85
C GLU A 416 -4.88 -32.49 7.72
N LEU A 417 -6.03 -33.11 8.02
CA LEU A 417 -6.21 -34.57 8.06
C LEU A 417 -5.85 -35.22 6.72
N ARG A 418 -4.88 -36.15 6.76
CA ARG A 418 -4.42 -36.92 5.61
C ARG A 418 -4.44 -38.41 5.94
N VAL A 419 -5.20 -39.18 5.17
CA VAL A 419 -5.18 -40.64 5.23
C VAL A 419 -4.38 -41.15 4.02
N THR A 420 -4.98 -41.12 2.83
CA THR A 420 -4.27 -41.26 1.55
C THR A 420 -4.03 -39.85 0.95
N ASN A 421 -5.12 -39.25 0.46
CA ASN A 421 -5.24 -37.84 0.07
C ASN A 421 -5.79 -37.02 1.26
N ARG A 422 -6.28 -35.80 1.01
CA ARG A 422 -7.04 -35.00 1.98
C ARG A 422 -8.53 -35.00 1.60
N PRO A 423 -9.31 -36.05 1.94
CA PRO A 423 -10.69 -36.19 1.46
C PRO A 423 -11.60 -35.04 1.91
N LEU A 424 -11.30 -34.41 3.06
CA LEU A 424 -12.05 -33.22 3.52
C LEU A 424 -11.74 -31.96 2.70
N CYS A 425 -10.53 -31.82 2.12
CA CYS A 425 -10.26 -30.75 1.15
C CYS A 425 -11.09 -30.95 -0.13
N SER A 426 -11.21 -32.19 -0.60
CA SER A 426 -12.06 -32.56 -1.72
C SER A 426 -13.56 -32.36 -1.42
N LEU A 427 -14.00 -32.55 -0.17
CA LEU A 427 -15.38 -32.29 0.26
C LEU A 427 -15.69 -30.79 0.41
N ILE A 428 -14.70 -29.96 0.81
CA ILE A 428 -14.84 -28.50 0.89
C ILE A 428 -15.15 -27.89 -0.49
N VAL A 429 -14.42 -28.31 -1.53
CA VAL A 429 -14.67 -27.80 -2.91
C VAL A 429 -15.97 -28.32 -3.54
N LYS A 430 -16.57 -29.36 -2.95
CA LYS A 430 -17.88 -29.93 -3.34
C LYS A 430 -19.07 -29.32 -2.57
N GLN A 431 -18.85 -28.42 -1.61
CA GLN A 431 -19.96 -27.74 -0.92
C GLN A 431 -20.73 -26.84 -1.89
N PRO A 432 -22.08 -26.77 -1.83
CA PRO A 432 -22.88 -26.00 -2.79
C PRO A 432 -22.64 -24.48 -2.70
N GLN A 433 -22.07 -23.99 -1.59
CA GLN A 433 -21.64 -22.60 -1.43
C GLN A 433 -20.18 -22.35 -1.83
N PHE A 434 -19.42 -23.32 -2.33
CA PHE A 434 -17.98 -23.13 -2.56
C PHE A 434 -17.70 -22.00 -3.57
N ILE A 435 -18.38 -22.04 -4.71
CA ILE A 435 -18.55 -20.91 -5.64
C ILE A 435 -20.06 -20.81 -5.93
N THR A 436 -20.63 -19.63 -5.80
CA THR A 436 -22.06 -19.35 -6.07
C THR A 436 -22.21 -18.44 -7.28
N GLU A 437 -23.27 -18.62 -8.07
CA GLU A 437 -23.63 -17.63 -9.09
C GLU A 437 -23.98 -16.28 -8.43
N ILE A 438 -23.74 -15.19 -9.17
CA ILE A 438 -23.96 -13.81 -8.70
C ILE A 438 -25.37 -13.37 -9.09
N CYS A 439 -26.20 -13.09 -8.10
CA CYS A 439 -27.60 -12.70 -8.26
C CYS A 439 -27.85 -11.20 -8.09
N THR A 440 -26.88 -10.43 -7.59
CA THR A 440 -27.04 -8.99 -7.28
C THR A 440 -26.12 -8.09 -8.13
N PRO A 441 -26.45 -6.78 -8.27
CA PRO A 441 -25.53 -5.79 -8.84
C PRO A 441 -24.31 -5.46 -7.95
N ALA A 442 -24.10 -6.18 -6.85
CA ALA A 442 -23.06 -5.96 -5.85
C ALA A 442 -22.11 -7.18 -5.71
N PRO A 443 -21.49 -7.67 -6.81
CA PRO A 443 -20.77 -8.95 -6.85
C PRO A 443 -19.72 -9.10 -5.75
N GLY A 444 -18.88 -8.08 -5.54
CA GLY A 444 -17.83 -8.13 -4.54
C GLY A 444 -18.37 -8.19 -3.11
N ARG A 445 -19.54 -7.58 -2.83
CA ARG A 445 -20.19 -7.67 -1.51
C ARG A 445 -20.95 -8.98 -1.33
N GLU A 446 -21.57 -9.49 -2.38
CA GLU A 446 -22.29 -10.78 -2.39
C GLU A 446 -21.35 -11.95 -2.11
N VAL A 447 -20.22 -12.02 -2.82
CA VAL A 447 -19.19 -13.07 -2.64
C VAL A 447 -18.71 -13.18 -1.19
N THR A 448 -18.60 -12.05 -0.46
CA THR A 448 -18.18 -12.07 0.97
C THR A 448 -19.19 -12.73 1.92
N ARG A 449 -20.42 -13.01 1.45
CA ARG A 449 -21.52 -13.56 2.27
C ARG A 449 -22.05 -14.89 1.76
N THR A 450 -22.04 -15.11 0.45
CA THR A 450 -22.55 -16.33 -0.18
C THR A 450 -21.52 -17.46 -0.23
N THR A 451 -20.23 -17.17 -0.38
CA THR A 451 -19.22 -18.21 -0.68
C THR A 451 -18.55 -18.83 0.56
N PHE A 452 -18.29 -20.14 0.52
CA PHE A 452 -17.91 -20.95 1.68
C PHE A 452 -16.69 -20.43 2.47
N LEU A 453 -15.60 -20.10 1.77
CA LEU A 453 -14.36 -19.62 2.42
C LEU A 453 -14.45 -18.15 2.86
N ALA A 454 -15.47 -17.40 2.45
CA ALA A 454 -15.48 -15.96 2.62
C ALA A 454 -15.73 -15.46 4.07
N PRO A 455 -16.61 -16.07 4.89
CA PRO A 455 -16.72 -15.71 6.30
C PRO A 455 -15.41 -15.87 7.07
N PHE A 456 -14.62 -16.90 6.74
CA PHE A 456 -13.29 -17.13 7.33
C PHE A 456 -12.29 -16.04 6.93
N LEU A 457 -12.30 -15.59 5.67
CA LEU A 457 -11.51 -14.44 5.21
C LEU A 457 -11.99 -13.09 5.79
N SER A 458 -13.25 -12.97 6.21
CA SER A 458 -13.90 -11.70 6.58
C SER A 458 -13.53 -11.15 7.98
N VAL A 459 -12.70 -11.85 8.75
CA VAL A 459 -12.25 -11.38 10.08
C VAL A 459 -11.50 -10.06 9.94
N SER A 460 -12.08 -8.97 10.45
CA SER A 460 -11.63 -7.60 10.18
C SER A 460 -11.64 -6.72 11.43
N VAL A 461 -10.70 -5.77 11.47
CA VAL A 461 -10.64 -4.69 12.46
C VAL A 461 -11.11 -3.33 11.90
N PHE A 462 -11.43 -3.25 10.60
CA PHE A 462 -11.83 -2.00 9.97
C PHE A 462 -13.26 -1.61 10.41
N ALA A 463 -13.46 -0.34 10.78
CA ALA A 463 -14.74 0.15 11.29
C ALA A 463 -15.88 0.12 10.25
N GLU A 464 -15.53 0.02 8.97
CA GLU A 464 -16.45 -0.18 7.85
C GLU A 464 -16.91 -1.64 7.69
N ASP A 465 -16.12 -2.60 8.19
CA ASP A 465 -16.41 -4.04 8.13
C ASP A 465 -17.09 -4.52 9.43
N GLU A 466 -16.50 -4.22 10.60
CA GLU A 466 -17.00 -4.60 11.92
C GLU A 466 -17.07 -3.38 12.86
N PRO A 467 -18.24 -2.72 12.99
CA PRO A 467 -18.36 -1.48 13.77
C PRO A 467 -18.14 -1.70 15.27
N LYS A 468 -18.37 -2.91 15.80
CA LYS A 468 -18.15 -3.26 17.22
C LYS A 468 -16.71 -3.01 17.66
N VAL A 469 -15.72 -3.16 16.75
CA VAL A 469 -14.30 -2.90 17.04
C VAL A 469 -14.08 -1.43 17.39
N ALA A 470 -14.67 -0.51 16.60
CA ALA A 470 -14.61 0.93 16.82
C ALA A 470 -15.30 1.36 18.13
N GLU A 471 -16.19 0.54 18.68
CA GLU A 471 -16.94 0.81 19.91
C GLU A 471 -16.27 0.20 21.15
N LYS A 472 -15.89 -1.08 21.12
CA LYS A 472 -15.21 -1.75 22.25
C LYS A 472 -13.80 -1.21 22.47
N PHE A 473 -12.99 -1.12 21.40
CA PHE A 473 -11.57 -0.83 21.52
C PHE A 473 -11.23 0.67 21.37
N PHE A 474 -12.04 1.45 20.66
CA PHE A 474 -11.75 2.85 20.35
C PHE A 474 -12.84 3.84 20.83
N SER A 475 -13.57 3.54 21.92
CA SER A 475 -14.56 4.45 22.52
C SER A 475 -13.98 5.58 23.37
N GLY A 476 -12.82 5.36 23.99
CA GLY A 476 -12.13 6.28 24.89
C GLY A 476 -11.39 7.43 24.21
N ASN A 477 -10.28 7.87 24.82
CA ASN A 477 -9.45 8.94 24.27
C ASN A 477 -8.79 8.50 22.95
N SER A 478 -9.08 9.23 21.87
CA SER A 478 -8.65 8.89 20.50
C SER A 478 -7.16 9.15 20.17
N GLN A 479 -6.28 9.15 21.17
CA GLN A 479 -4.83 9.09 20.94
C GLN A 479 -4.45 7.62 20.79
N SER A 480 -3.76 7.27 19.70
CA SER A 480 -3.53 5.88 19.28
C SER A 480 -2.76 5.08 20.33
N ASP A 481 -3.44 4.19 21.03
CA ASP A 481 -2.82 3.31 22.02
C ASP A 481 -2.04 2.20 21.30
N LYS A 482 -0.71 2.29 21.36
CA LYS A 482 0.19 1.51 20.50
C LYS A 482 0.17 0.02 20.84
N THR A 483 -0.04 -0.31 22.12
CA THR A 483 -0.15 -1.68 22.63
C THR A 483 -1.39 -2.37 22.07
N LEU A 484 -2.54 -1.68 22.09
CA LEU A 484 -3.80 -2.15 21.55
C LEU A 484 -3.71 -2.44 20.04
N ASN A 485 -3.07 -1.54 19.28
CA ASN A 485 -2.81 -1.80 17.86
C ASN A 485 -1.93 -3.04 17.65
N GLN A 486 -0.88 -3.24 18.47
CA GLN A 486 -0.03 -4.44 18.40
C GLN A 486 -0.80 -5.73 18.72
N THR A 487 -1.68 -5.73 19.72
CA THR A 487 -2.54 -6.89 20.04
C THR A 487 -3.48 -7.24 18.88
N LEU A 488 -4.12 -6.24 18.28
CA LEU A 488 -5.01 -6.44 17.11
C LEU A 488 -4.22 -6.91 15.86
N GLN A 489 -3.00 -6.42 15.67
CA GLN A 489 -2.10 -6.86 14.59
C GLN A 489 -1.65 -8.31 14.78
N LEU A 490 -1.31 -8.71 16.00
CA LEU A 490 -0.96 -10.10 16.33
C LEU A 490 -2.15 -11.05 16.11
N GLU A 491 -3.37 -10.66 16.49
CA GLU A 491 -4.57 -11.47 16.25
C GLU A 491 -4.88 -11.65 14.76
N LEU A 492 -4.76 -10.58 13.98
CA LEU A 492 -4.90 -10.66 12.52
C LEU A 492 -3.80 -11.54 11.90
N GLU A 493 -2.56 -11.44 12.37
CA GLU A 493 -1.45 -12.25 11.85
C GLU A 493 -1.62 -13.73 12.21
N ASN A 494 -2.06 -14.06 13.43
CA ASN A 494 -2.44 -15.43 13.82
C ASN A 494 -3.55 -15.97 12.91
N THR A 495 -4.59 -15.16 12.68
CA THR A 495 -5.72 -15.50 11.79
C THR A 495 -5.24 -15.76 10.36
N ARG A 496 -4.38 -14.89 9.81
CA ARG A 496 -3.79 -15.01 8.47
C ARG A 496 -2.90 -16.26 8.33
N ASN A 497 -2.15 -16.62 9.36
CA ASN A 497 -1.34 -17.85 9.37
C ASN A 497 -2.21 -19.12 9.31
N SER A 498 -3.33 -19.16 10.05
CA SER A 498 -4.27 -20.29 9.98
C SER A 498 -5.00 -20.36 8.63
N LEU A 499 -5.44 -19.21 8.10
CA LEU A 499 -6.02 -19.13 6.75
C LEU A 499 -5.03 -19.60 5.67
N PHE A 500 -3.76 -19.19 5.75
CA PHE A 500 -2.71 -19.65 4.85
C PHE A 500 -2.55 -21.17 4.88
N ARG A 501 -2.55 -21.80 6.07
CA ARG A 501 -2.46 -23.27 6.17
C ARG A 501 -3.67 -23.97 5.53
N ILE A 502 -4.88 -23.47 5.74
CA ILE A 502 -6.11 -23.99 5.11
C ILE A 502 -6.00 -23.94 3.57
N PHE A 503 -5.70 -22.77 3.00
CA PHE A 503 -5.53 -22.61 1.54
C PHE A 503 -4.36 -23.44 1.00
N HIS A 504 -3.24 -23.53 1.73
CA HIS A 504 -2.10 -24.37 1.36
C HIS A 504 -2.49 -25.85 1.30
N TYR A 505 -3.31 -26.38 2.22
CA TYR A 505 -3.77 -27.77 2.18
C TYR A 505 -4.76 -28.04 1.04
N LEU A 506 -5.68 -27.10 0.78
CA LEU A 506 -6.60 -27.16 -0.37
C LEU A 506 -5.84 -27.18 -1.72
N LEU A 507 -4.76 -26.41 -1.84
CA LEU A 507 -3.92 -26.36 -3.06
C LEU A 507 -2.90 -27.52 -3.15
N ALA A 508 -2.45 -28.05 -2.01
CA ALA A 508 -1.57 -29.21 -1.97
C ALA A 508 -2.30 -30.51 -2.35
N ASN A 509 -3.60 -30.63 -2.03
CA ASN A 509 -4.45 -31.72 -2.47
C ASN A 509 -4.84 -31.55 -3.95
N ILE A 510 -4.64 -32.58 -4.78
CA ILE A 510 -4.77 -32.47 -6.25
C ILE A 510 -6.23 -32.23 -6.65
N GLU A 511 -7.16 -33.00 -6.08
CA GLU A 511 -8.60 -32.98 -6.39
C GLU A 511 -9.30 -31.63 -6.10
N SER A 512 -8.69 -30.77 -5.28
CA SER A 512 -9.24 -29.48 -4.84
C SER A 512 -8.44 -28.26 -5.32
N ARG A 513 -7.31 -28.46 -6.01
CA ARG A 513 -6.37 -27.39 -6.37
C ARG A 513 -7.02 -26.38 -7.32
N ASP A 514 -7.57 -26.87 -8.42
CA ASP A 514 -7.94 -26.02 -9.55
C ASP A 514 -9.25 -25.26 -9.27
N GLN A 515 -10.16 -25.87 -8.50
CA GLN A 515 -11.33 -25.20 -7.94
C GLN A 515 -10.92 -24.10 -6.94
N THR A 516 -9.87 -24.33 -6.13
CA THR A 516 -9.37 -23.32 -5.18
C THR A 516 -8.63 -22.17 -5.88
N LEU A 517 -7.92 -22.44 -6.97
CA LEU A 517 -7.38 -21.39 -7.86
C LEU A 517 -8.51 -20.58 -8.50
N ASN A 518 -9.51 -21.25 -9.07
CA ASN A 518 -10.69 -20.63 -9.67
C ASN A 518 -11.48 -19.79 -8.64
N TYR A 519 -11.62 -20.27 -7.40
CA TYR A 519 -12.20 -19.49 -6.30
C TYR A 519 -11.46 -18.17 -6.07
N MET A 520 -10.14 -18.20 -5.96
CA MET A 520 -9.34 -16.98 -5.76
C MET A 520 -9.45 -16.04 -6.96
N ALA A 521 -9.41 -16.55 -8.20
CA ALA A 521 -9.62 -15.76 -9.41
C ALA A 521 -11.03 -15.12 -9.47
N PHE A 522 -12.06 -15.88 -9.14
CA PHE A 522 -13.46 -15.42 -9.06
C PHE A 522 -13.64 -14.29 -8.04
N VAL A 523 -13.05 -14.42 -6.85
CA VAL A 523 -13.06 -13.37 -5.81
C VAL A 523 -12.40 -12.08 -6.30
N LEU A 524 -11.28 -12.17 -7.03
CA LEU A 524 -10.64 -10.99 -7.64
C LEU A 524 -11.52 -10.37 -8.73
N LYS A 525 -12.06 -11.19 -9.64
CA LYS A 525 -12.95 -10.78 -10.75
C LYS A 525 -14.17 -10.02 -10.25
N CYS A 526 -14.84 -10.51 -9.21
CA CYS A 526 -15.97 -9.85 -8.56
C CYS A 526 -15.60 -8.50 -7.89
N ASN A 527 -14.31 -8.20 -7.74
CA ASN A 527 -13.78 -7.01 -7.09
C ASN A 527 -12.91 -6.11 -7.98
N GLU A 528 -12.82 -6.37 -9.30
CA GLU A 528 -12.06 -5.56 -10.27
C GLU A 528 -12.31 -4.05 -10.14
N LYS A 529 -13.56 -3.65 -9.84
CA LYS A 529 -13.95 -2.24 -9.68
C LYS A 529 -13.31 -1.53 -8.46
N ARG A 530 -12.55 -2.23 -7.60
CA ARG A 530 -11.83 -1.62 -6.46
C ARG A 530 -10.68 -0.71 -6.90
N SER A 531 -10.14 -0.85 -8.11
CA SER A 531 -9.11 0.05 -8.67
C SER A 531 -9.65 1.33 -9.34
N GLN A 532 -10.98 1.49 -9.44
CA GLN A 532 -11.57 2.66 -10.09
C GLN A 532 -11.37 3.94 -9.26
N LEU A 533 -11.12 5.08 -9.92
CA LEU A 533 -10.94 6.38 -9.25
C LEU A 533 -12.13 6.75 -8.33
N GLN A 534 -13.35 6.38 -8.74
CA GLN A 534 -14.60 6.55 -7.98
C GLN A 534 -15.21 5.18 -7.68
N VAL A 535 -14.86 4.61 -6.53
CA VAL A 535 -15.32 3.29 -6.06
C VAL A 535 -16.69 3.41 -5.39
N ASN A 536 -17.66 2.57 -5.79
CA ASN A 536 -18.87 2.33 -4.99
C ASN A 536 -18.57 1.26 -3.92
N GLU A 537 -18.12 1.69 -2.74
CA GLU A 537 -17.70 0.78 -1.65
C GLU A 537 -18.81 -0.18 -1.19
N VAL A 538 -20.09 0.17 -1.35
CA VAL A 538 -21.23 -0.67 -0.91
C VAL A 538 -21.39 -1.93 -1.78
N ALA A 539 -20.93 -1.88 -3.03
CA ALA A 539 -21.08 -2.96 -4.01
C ALA A 539 -19.96 -4.02 -3.97
N LEU A 540 -18.95 -3.84 -3.09
CA LEU A 540 -17.65 -4.51 -3.15
C LEU A 540 -17.25 -5.15 -1.81
N ALA A 541 -16.19 -5.97 -1.86
CA ALA A 541 -15.66 -6.62 -0.67
C ALA A 541 -14.99 -5.62 0.28
N GLY A 542 -15.06 -5.93 1.58
CA GLY A 542 -14.44 -5.17 2.66
C GLY A 542 -12.91 -5.18 2.59
N ASP A 543 -12.28 -4.19 3.23
CA ASP A 543 -10.82 -4.03 3.18
C ASP A 543 -10.12 -5.13 4.00
N GLY A 544 -10.69 -5.56 5.14
CA GLY A 544 -10.15 -6.68 5.91
C GLY A 544 -10.16 -7.99 5.14
N PHE A 545 -11.28 -8.30 4.47
CA PHE A 545 -11.41 -9.49 3.62
C PHE A 545 -10.35 -9.54 2.51
N MET A 546 -10.20 -8.43 1.78
CA MET A 546 -9.24 -8.36 0.67
C MET A 546 -7.79 -8.43 1.15
N LEU A 547 -7.46 -7.80 2.30
CA LEU A 547 -6.12 -7.86 2.89
C LEU A 547 -5.78 -9.22 3.53
N ASN A 548 -6.78 -9.99 3.95
CA ASN A 548 -6.56 -11.37 4.42
C ASN A 548 -6.29 -12.32 3.25
N LEU A 549 -7.05 -12.22 2.15
CA LEU A 549 -6.76 -12.95 0.91
C LEU A 549 -5.37 -12.59 0.35
N LEU A 550 -5.02 -11.30 0.35
CA LEU A 550 -3.68 -10.82 0.02
C LEU A 550 -2.60 -11.52 0.85
N SER A 551 -2.76 -11.56 2.18
CA SER A 551 -1.76 -12.18 3.05
C SER A 551 -1.58 -13.68 2.78
N VAL A 552 -2.66 -14.40 2.43
CA VAL A 552 -2.60 -15.80 2.02
C VAL A 552 -1.80 -15.95 0.71
N LEU A 553 -2.11 -15.14 -0.31
CA LEU A 553 -1.42 -15.15 -1.60
C LEU A 553 0.05 -14.72 -1.51
N GLN A 554 0.37 -13.72 -0.68
CA GLN A 554 1.74 -13.37 -0.32
C GLN A 554 2.49 -14.58 0.27
N MET A 555 1.92 -15.25 1.27
CA MET A 555 2.58 -16.39 1.93
C MET A 555 2.73 -17.62 1.01
N LEU A 556 1.80 -17.84 0.08
CA LEU A 556 1.92 -18.87 -0.96
C LEU A 556 3.04 -18.56 -1.96
N SER A 557 3.23 -17.28 -2.31
CA SER A 557 4.20 -16.86 -3.33
C SER A 557 5.66 -16.75 -2.85
N VAL A 558 5.93 -16.67 -1.54
CA VAL A 558 7.30 -16.60 -0.96
C VAL A 558 8.26 -17.68 -1.50
N LYS A 559 7.77 -18.87 -1.87
CA LYS A 559 8.61 -19.98 -2.36
C LYS A 559 8.70 -20.07 -3.90
N ILE A 560 8.11 -19.13 -4.63
CA ILE A 560 8.10 -19.12 -6.09
C ILE A 560 9.38 -18.42 -6.58
N LYS A 561 10.25 -19.19 -7.23
CA LYS A 561 11.40 -18.64 -7.98
C LYS A 561 10.92 -18.07 -9.31
N LEU A 562 11.47 -16.92 -9.69
CA LEU A 562 11.07 -16.21 -10.90
C LEU A 562 11.28 -17.02 -12.18
N ASP A 563 12.30 -17.87 -12.20
CA ASP A 563 12.65 -18.72 -13.35
C ASP A 563 11.65 -19.87 -13.61
N LYS A 564 10.56 -19.94 -12.82
CA LYS A 564 9.40 -20.82 -13.03
C LYS A 564 8.15 -20.08 -13.55
N ILE A 565 8.23 -18.76 -13.69
CA ILE A 565 7.11 -17.91 -14.12
C ILE A 565 7.18 -17.72 -15.63
N ASP A 566 6.12 -18.05 -16.36
CA ASP A 566 6.02 -17.65 -17.78
C ASP A 566 5.74 -16.14 -17.89
N PHE A 567 6.62 -15.44 -18.60
CA PHE A 567 6.48 -14.02 -18.89
C PHE A 567 5.31 -13.68 -19.83
N HIS A 568 4.85 -14.64 -20.66
CA HIS A 568 3.75 -14.43 -21.61
C HIS A 568 2.36 -14.66 -21.00
N TYR A 569 2.28 -15.20 -19.78
CA TYR A 569 1.03 -15.56 -19.11
C TYR A 569 -0.07 -14.48 -19.09
N PRO A 570 0.21 -13.17 -18.90
CA PRO A 570 -0.83 -12.13 -18.94
C PRO A 570 -1.60 -12.03 -20.27
N PHE A 571 -1.05 -12.62 -21.35
CA PHE A 571 -1.63 -12.66 -22.69
C PHE A 571 -2.11 -14.07 -23.09
N HIS A 572 -1.94 -15.06 -22.20
CA HIS A 572 -2.33 -16.45 -22.40
C HIS A 572 -3.86 -16.60 -22.46
N PRO A 573 -4.43 -17.46 -23.33
CA PRO A 573 -5.88 -17.70 -23.38
C PRO A 573 -6.48 -18.16 -22.04
N GLU A 574 -5.70 -18.91 -21.25
CA GLU A 574 -6.11 -19.44 -19.94
C GLU A 574 -5.70 -18.53 -18.77
N SER A 575 -5.32 -17.27 -19.01
CA SER A 575 -5.08 -16.32 -17.91
C SER A 575 -6.35 -16.12 -17.08
N MET A 576 -6.27 -16.44 -15.80
CA MET A 576 -7.40 -16.34 -14.88
C MET A 576 -7.88 -14.89 -14.60
N VAL A 577 -7.08 -13.88 -14.97
CA VAL A 577 -7.42 -12.45 -14.84
C VAL A 577 -7.16 -11.74 -16.17
N ASN A 578 -8.04 -10.80 -16.55
CA ASN A 578 -8.05 -10.16 -17.86
C ASN A 578 -7.49 -8.73 -17.81
N ILE A 579 -6.31 -8.51 -18.39
CA ILE A 579 -5.66 -7.18 -18.47
C ILE A 579 -5.98 -6.38 -19.75
N LYS A 580 -6.88 -6.84 -20.64
CA LYS A 580 -7.06 -6.23 -21.98
C LYS A 580 -7.40 -4.74 -21.95
N ASN A 581 -8.19 -4.29 -20.99
CA ASN A 581 -8.71 -2.93 -20.92
C ASN A 581 -7.73 -1.90 -20.31
N ASP A 582 -6.66 -2.37 -19.66
CA ASP A 582 -5.71 -1.49 -18.96
C ASP A 582 -4.86 -0.68 -19.95
N THR A 583 -4.44 0.54 -19.59
CA THR A 583 -3.45 1.28 -20.37
C THR A 583 -2.07 0.62 -20.29
N LYS A 584 -1.26 0.70 -21.36
CA LYS A 584 0.02 -0.03 -21.47
C LYS A 584 1.23 0.88 -21.38
N LEU A 585 2.35 0.31 -20.90
CA LEU A 585 3.62 1.02 -20.76
C LEU A 585 4.13 1.69 -22.04
N LYS A 586 3.88 1.09 -23.23
CA LYS A 586 4.32 1.67 -24.51
C LYS A 586 3.33 1.48 -25.66
N PHE A 587 2.79 0.28 -25.84
CA PHE A 587 1.92 -0.02 -26.98
C PHE A 587 0.55 0.69 -26.92
N THR A 588 -0.05 0.96 -28.08
CA THR A 588 -1.48 1.26 -28.19
C THR A 588 -2.33 -0.01 -28.09
N SER A 589 -3.62 0.11 -27.78
CA SER A 589 -4.53 -1.04 -27.71
C SER A 589 -4.60 -1.84 -29.01
N GLN A 590 -4.42 -1.17 -30.17
CA GLN A 590 -4.39 -1.81 -31.48
C GLN A 590 -3.10 -2.62 -31.69
N GLU A 591 -1.94 -2.07 -31.33
CA GLU A 591 -0.64 -2.77 -31.37
C GLU A 591 -0.66 -4.02 -30.49
N VAL A 592 -1.26 -3.95 -29.28
CA VAL A 592 -1.42 -5.11 -28.38
C VAL A 592 -2.31 -6.18 -29.01
N GLU A 593 -3.41 -5.81 -29.67
CA GLU A 593 -4.30 -6.77 -30.34
C GLU A 593 -3.65 -7.46 -31.53
N GLU A 594 -2.85 -6.74 -32.32
CA GLU A 594 -2.10 -7.31 -33.46
C GLU A 594 -0.98 -8.23 -32.97
N TRP A 595 -0.16 -7.77 -32.03
CA TRP A 595 0.89 -8.55 -31.40
C TRP A 595 0.35 -9.81 -30.69
N SER A 596 -0.78 -9.71 -29.98
CA SER A 596 -1.41 -10.85 -29.28
C SER A 596 -2.09 -11.86 -30.23
N LYS A 597 -2.35 -11.51 -31.49
CA LYS A 597 -2.73 -12.48 -32.53
C LYS A 597 -1.47 -13.22 -33.00
N ASN A 598 -0.48 -12.46 -33.47
CA ASN A 598 0.80 -12.98 -33.96
C ASN A 598 1.51 -13.89 -32.94
N LEU A 599 1.44 -13.59 -31.64
CA LEU A 599 2.00 -14.41 -30.56
C LEU A 599 1.36 -15.81 -30.48
N LYS A 600 0.04 -15.92 -30.70
CA LYS A 600 -0.70 -17.21 -30.65
C LYS A 600 -0.45 -18.06 -31.89
N ASP A 601 -0.30 -17.41 -33.03
CA ASP A 601 -0.04 -18.10 -34.30
C ASP A 601 1.43 -18.56 -34.41
N SER A 602 2.35 -17.92 -33.67
CA SER A 602 3.78 -18.25 -33.67
C SER A 602 4.26 -19.14 -32.52
N THR A 603 3.54 -19.17 -31.39
CA THR A 603 4.04 -19.78 -30.14
C THR A 603 3.16 -20.94 -29.70
N GLN A 604 3.74 -22.14 -29.55
CA GLN A 604 3.10 -23.23 -28.80
C GLN A 604 3.11 -22.91 -27.31
N LEU A 605 2.16 -22.09 -26.89
CA LEU A 605 1.94 -21.73 -25.49
C LEU A 605 1.63 -22.99 -24.67
N GLN A 606 2.41 -23.22 -23.62
CA GLN A 606 2.23 -24.36 -22.71
C GLN A 606 1.20 -24.04 -21.63
N ALA A 607 0.46 -25.06 -21.17
CA ALA A 607 -0.49 -24.92 -20.08
C ALA A 607 0.20 -24.30 -18.83
N PRO A 608 -0.39 -23.25 -18.22
CA PRO A 608 0.31 -22.43 -17.25
C PRO A 608 0.48 -23.18 -15.92
N ASN A 609 1.71 -23.21 -15.42
CA ASN A 609 2.01 -23.93 -14.18
C ASN A 609 1.47 -23.20 -12.93
N PHE A 610 1.26 -23.95 -11.84
CA PHE A 610 0.77 -23.42 -10.56
C PHE A 610 1.57 -22.21 -10.04
N SER A 611 2.90 -22.20 -10.21
CA SER A 611 3.74 -21.08 -9.75
C SER A 611 3.47 -19.80 -10.54
N THR A 612 3.29 -19.90 -11.84
CA THR A 612 2.90 -18.76 -12.70
C THR A 612 1.53 -18.22 -12.27
N ILE A 613 0.51 -19.09 -12.22
CA ILE A 613 -0.86 -18.71 -11.84
C ILE A 613 -0.89 -18.06 -10.45
N CYS A 614 -0.26 -18.70 -9.45
CA CYS A 614 -0.26 -18.21 -8.08
C CYS A 614 0.45 -16.86 -7.95
N TRP A 615 1.58 -16.63 -8.64
CA TRP A 615 2.29 -15.36 -8.58
C TRP A 615 1.48 -14.22 -9.21
N PHE A 616 0.89 -14.44 -10.38
CA PHE A 616 0.03 -13.43 -11.02
C PHE A 616 -1.27 -13.18 -10.25
N LEU A 617 -1.90 -14.19 -9.65
CA LEU A 617 -3.02 -13.99 -8.73
C LEU A 617 -2.60 -13.14 -7.52
N THR A 618 -1.39 -13.31 -6.98
CA THR A 618 -0.86 -12.44 -5.91
C THR A 618 -0.67 -11.00 -6.40
N LEU A 619 -0.17 -10.78 -7.61
CA LEU A 619 -0.01 -9.44 -8.20
C LEU A 619 -1.35 -8.72 -8.43
N HIS A 620 -2.34 -9.42 -9.01
CA HIS A 620 -3.68 -8.86 -9.16
C HIS A 620 -4.40 -8.65 -7.81
N CYS A 621 -4.14 -9.50 -6.82
CA CYS A 621 -4.64 -9.26 -5.46
C CYS A 621 -3.99 -8.03 -4.84
N HIS A 622 -2.67 -7.82 -5.00
CA HIS A 622 -1.95 -6.63 -4.56
C HIS A 622 -2.61 -5.34 -5.07
N HIS A 623 -2.88 -5.27 -6.38
CA HIS A 623 -3.55 -4.16 -7.03
C HIS A 623 -4.97 -3.90 -6.49
N LEU A 624 -5.79 -4.95 -6.31
CA LEU A 624 -7.19 -4.80 -5.90
C LEU A 624 -7.40 -4.67 -4.38
N SER A 625 -6.40 -5.02 -3.55
CA SER A 625 -6.52 -5.01 -2.08
C SER A 625 -5.71 -3.88 -1.43
N LEU A 626 -4.39 -3.89 -1.62
CA LEU A 626 -3.45 -3.05 -0.89
C LEU A 626 -3.58 -1.59 -1.31
N LEU A 627 -3.39 -1.30 -2.60
CA LEU A 627 -3.36 0.07 -3.14
C LEU A 627 -4.67 0.83 -2.83
N PRO A 628 -5.88 0.28 -3.10
CA PRO A 628 -7.14 0.91 -2.71
C PRO A 628 -7.26 1.20 -1.20
N ALA A 629 -6.73 0.32 -0.34
CA ALA A 629 -6.71 0.54 1.11
C ALA A 629 -5.73 1.66 1.52
N LEU A 630 -4.52 1.71 0.94
CA LEU A 630 -3.56 2.82 1.12
C LEU A 630 -4.18 4.16 0.71
N GLN A 631 -4.80 4.21 -0.48
CA GLN A 631 -5.48 5.39 -1.01
C GLN A 631 -6.69 5.80 -0.16
N LYS A 632 -7.49 4.85 0.31
CA LYS A 632 -8.64 5.11 1.20
C LYS A 632 -8.18 5.67 2.55
N TYR A 633 -7.09 5.15 3.11
CA TYR A 633 -6.46 5.69 4.32
C TYR A 633 -5.93 7.12 4.10
N GLN A 634 -5.19 7.40 3.02
CA GLN A 634 -4.75 8.77 2.69
C GLN A 634 -5.91 9.74 2.41
N ARG A 635 -6.99 9.29 1.76
CA ARG A 635 -8.23 10.07 1.57
C ARG A 635 -8.88 10.40 2.92
N ARG A 636 -8.95 9.44 3.85
CA ARG A 636 -9.43 9.63 5.23
C ARG A 636 -8.59 10.66 5.99
N LEU A 637 -7.26 10.63 5.87
CA LEU A 637 -6.36 11.62 6.48
C LEU A 637 -6.44 13.03 5.86
N ARG A 638 -6.86 13.16 4.59
CA ARG A 638 -7.23 14.46 4.01
C ARG A 638 -8.54 14.95 4.63
N ALA A 639 -9.61 14.16 4.52
CA ALA A 639 -10.93 14.50 5.05
C ALA A 639 -10.92 14.88 6.54
N ILE A 640 -10.12 14.22 7.39
CA ILE A 640 -9.93 14.59 8.80
C ILE A 640 -9.33 15.99 8.94
N ARG A 641 -8.27 16.31 8.20
CA ARG A 641 -7.61 17.64 8.25
C ARG A 641 -8.49 18.75 7.71
N ASP A 642 -9.20 18.49 6.61
CA ASP A 642 -10.07 19.47 5.97
C ASP A 642 -11.30 19.78 6.84
N LEU A 643 -11.91 18.74 7.43
CA LEU A 643 -13.03 18.90 8.38
C LEU A 643 -12.60 19.56 9.70
N GLN A 644 -11.42 19.21 10.23
CA GLN A 644 -10.84 19.87 11.41
C GLN A 644 -10.61 21.35 11.14
N LYS A 645 -10.03 21.70 9.98
CA LYS A 645 -9.79 23.08 9.58
C LYS A 645 -11.09 23.88 9.47
N LEU A 646 -12.13 23.33 8.82
CA LEU A 646 -13.44 24.00 8.72
C LEU A 646 -14.09 24.20 10.10
N LEU A 647 -13.94 23.22 11.01
CA LEU A 647 -14.39 23.33 12.39
C LEU A 647 -13.64 24.44 13.15
N ASP A 648 -12.32 24.53 13.01
CA ASP A 648 -11.50 25.54 13.68
C ASP A 648 -11.76 26.95 13.12
N GLU A 649 -11.89 27.09 11.79
CA GLU A 649 -12.24 28.36 11.13
C GLU A 649 -13.64 28.85 11.57
N THR A 650 -14.64 27.97 11.65
CA THR A 650 -15.99 28.36 12.09
C THR A 650 -16.09 28.63 13.58
N VAL A 651 -15.33 27.94 14.43
CA VAL A 651 -15.24 28.23 15.87
C VAL A 651 -14.49 29.54 16.13
N ALA A 652 -13.37 29.80 15.45
CA ALA A 652 -12.66 31.07 15.54
C ALA A 652 -13.52 32.27 15.09
N ALA A 653 -14.38 32.06 14.10
CA ALA A 653 -15.34 33.05 13.63
C ALA A 653 -16.57 33.26 14.55
N GLU A 654 -16.69 32.60 15.72
CA GLU A 654 -17.90 32.65 16.55
C GLU A 654 -18.36 34.09 16.83
N ALA A 655 -17.45 35.00 17.19
CA ALA A 655 -17.78 36.40 17.47
C ALA A 655 -18.47 37.13 16.30
N GLN A 656 -18.22 36.70 15.05
CA GLN A 656 -18.78 37.32 13.85
C GLN A 656 -20.19 36.83 13.54
N TRP A 657 -20.48 35.54 13.75
CA TRP A 657 -21.77 34.94 13.37
C TRP A 657 -22.74 34.70 14.55
N LYS A 658 -22.28 34.69 15.80
CA LYS A 658 -23.08 34.37 17.01
C LYS A 658 -24.33 35.23 17.19
N ASN A 659 -24.31 36.47 16.69
CA ASN A 659 -25.39 37.45 16.77
C ASN A 659 -26.19 37.57 15.46
N THR A 660 -25.97 36.68 14.49
CA THR A 660 -26.67 36.67 13.18
C THR A 660 -27.78 35.62 13.14
N PRO A 661 -28.76 35.71 12.21
CA PRO A 661 -29.78 34.67 12.02
C PRO A 661 -29.21 33.26 11.77
N PHE A 662 -27.99 33.16 11.26
CA PHE A 662 -27.31 31.88 11.00
C PHE A 662 -26.72 31.21 12.25
N ALA A 663 -26.78 31.85 13.43
CA ALA A 663 -26.14 31.36 14.64
C ALA A 663 -26.62 29.97 15.10
N HIS A 664 -27.88 29.62 14.87
CA HIS A 664 -28.39 28.27 15.16
C HIS A 664 -27.80 27.24 14.20
N ARG A 665 -27.81 27.54 12.88
CA ARG A 665 -27.24 26.69 11.82
C ARG A 665 -25.73 26.45 12.00
N ASN A 666 -24.99 27.45 12.44
CA ASN A 666 -23.55 27.30 12.68
C ASN A 666 -23.25 26.46 13.93
N LYS A 667 -24.04 26.59 15.01
CA LYS A 667 -23.96 25.69 16.19
C LYS A 667 -24.30 24.25 15.81
N GLU A 668 -25.32 24.04 14.97
CA GLU A 668 -25.67 22.74 14.38
C GLU A 668 -24.50 22.14 13.57
N PHE A 669 -23.89 22.90 12.66
CA PHE A 669 -22.73 22.43 11.88
C PHE A 669 -21.55 22.07 12.78
N ILE A 670 -21.20 22.91 13.77
CA ILE A 670 -20.13 22.62 14.74
C ILE A 670 -20.41 21.31 15.50
N LYS A 671 -21.67 21.04 15.90
CA LYS A 671 -22.07 19.78 16.53
C LYS A 671 -21.90 18.59 15.59
N ARG A 672 -22.43 18.68 14.36
CA ARG A 672 -22.37 17.62 13.33
C ARG A 672 -20.93 17.31 12.93
N TRP A 673 -20.09 18.32 12.68
CA TRP A 673 -18.68 18.15 12.31
C TRP A 673 -17.85 17.55 13.45
N ARG A 674 -18.07 17.94 14.72
CA ARG A 674 -17.43 17.28 15.88
C ARG A 674 -17.80 15.79 15.98
N GLN A 675 -19.06 15.43 15.71
CA GLN A 675 -19.50 14.03 15.70
C GLN A 675 -18.88 13.24 14.52
N GLN A 676 -18.89 13.83 13.31
CA GLN A 676 -18.28 13.23 12.12
C GLN A 676 -16.77 13.04 12.28
N LEU A 677 -16.06 14.04 12.84
CA LEU A 677 -14.64 13.95 13.19
C LEU A 677 -14.38 12.83 14.20
N LYS A 678 -15.21 12.68 15.24
CA LYS A 678 -15.08 11.55 16.20
C LYS A 678 -15.27 10.19 15.50
N LYS A 679 -16.21 10.07 14.55
CA LYS A 679 -16.37 8.85 13.73
C LYS A 679 -15.15 8.60 12.83
N LEU A 680 -14.64 9.62 12.15
CA LEU A 680 -13.47 9.52 11.27
C LEU A 680 -12.20 9.16 12.05
N ASN A 681 -11.98 9.73 13.23
CA ASN A 681 -10.82 9.40 14.08
C ASN A 681 -10.89 7.95 14.61
N LYS A 682 -12.08 7.44 14.97
CA LYS A 682 -12.27 6.02 15.31
C LYS A 682 -11.95 5.11 14.12
N SER A 683 -12.52 5.39 12.96
CA SER A 683 -12.28 4.64 11.71
C SER A 683 -10.81 4.71 11.28
N LYS A 684 -10.13 5.84 11.51
CA LYS A 684 -8.68 5.98 11.34
C LYS A 684 -7.91 5.07 12.28
N ALA A 685 -8.19 5.06 13.59
CA ALA A 685 -7.53 4.17 14.55
C ALA A 685 -7.71 2.68 14.23
N CYS A 686 -8.90 2.29 13.75
CA CYS A 686 -9.19 0.94 13.26
C CYS A 686 -8.29 0.54 12.07
N ALA A 687 -8.06 1.46 11.12
CA ALA A 687 -7.12 1.24 10.01
C ALA A 687 -5.64 1.37 10.42
N ASP A 688 -5.32 2.20 11.42
CA ASP A 688 -3.97 2.23 12.02
C ASP A 688 -3.61 0.84 12.59
N ALA A 689 -4.58 0.09 13.11
CA ALA A 689 -4.38 -1.31 13.49
C ALA A 689 -4.32 -2.24 12.27
N GLY A 690 -5.33 -2.22 11.40
CA GLY A 690 -5.49 -3.22 10.32
C GLY A 690 -4.55 -3.09 9.11
N LEU A 691 -4.02 -1.89 8.84
CA LEU A 691 -3.23 -1.57 7.64
C LEU A 691 -1.78 -1.21 7.95
N LEU A 692 -1.51 -0.51 9.07
CA LEU A 692 -0.15 -0.09 9.46
C LEU A 692 0.57 -1.18 10.28
N ASP A 693 0.64 -2.38 9.71
CA ASP A 693 1.42 -3.52 10.23
C ASP A 693 2.76 -3.66 9.51
N LYS A 694 3.84 -3.87 10.27
CA LYS A 694 5.20 -4.09 9.73
C LYS A 694 5.33 -5.39 8.95
N ASN A 695 4.61 -6.46 9.33
CA ASN A 695 4.73 -7.77 8.69
C ASN A 695 4.08 -7.76 7.31
N LEU A 696 2.86 -7.22 7.19
CA LEU A 696 2.20 -6.92 5.93
C LEU A 696 3.06 -6.04 5.00
N MET A 697 3.67 -4.97 5.53
CA MET A 697 4.52 -4.07 4.74
C MET A 697 5.82 -4.76 4.28
N ARG A 698 6.45 -5.57 5.12
CA ARG A 698 7.63 -6.39 4.72
C ARG A 698 7.27 -7.40 3.64
N ARG A 699 6.19 -8.17 3.80
CA ARG A 699 5.73 -9.13 2.78
C ARG A 699 5.41 -8.43 1.46
N SER A 700 4.81 -7.24 1.53
CA SER A 700 4.49 -6.44 0.35
C SER A 700 5.74 -5.94 -0.38
N LEU A 701 6.78 -5.52 0.35
CA LEU A 701 8.07 -5.13 -0.25
C LEU A 701 8.77 -6.32 -0.91
N ILE A 702 8.80 -7.48 -0.25
CA ILE A 702 9.41 -8.71 -0.82
C ILE A 702 8.68 -9.11 -2.10
N PHE A 703 7.34 -9.13 -2.09
CA PHE A 703 6.57 -9.46 -3.29
C PHE A 703 6.83 -8.46 -4.43
N TYR A 704 6.74 -7.15 -4.17
CA TYR A 704 7.05 -6.13 -5.19
C TYR A 704 8.52 -6.13 -5.64
N THR A 705 9.45 -6.67 -4.84
CA THR A 705 10.85 -6.88 -5.29
C THR A 705 10.93 -8.00 -6.33
N SER A 706 10.12 -9.07 -6.22
CA SER A 706 9.98 -10.06 -7.31
C SER A 706 9.31 -9.47 -8.56
N VAL A 707 8.39 -8.51 -8.42
CA VAL A 707 7.79 -7.80 -9.57
C VAL A 707 8.81 -6.85 -10.22
N ALA A 708 9.64 -6.19 -9.43
CA ALA A 708 10.78 -5.41 -9.92
C ALA A 708 11.80 -6.29 -10.66
N GLU A 709 12.10 -7.51 -10.17
CA GLU A 709 12.93 -8.50 -10.86
C GLU A 709 12.31 -8.96 -12.19
N PHE A 710 11.00 -9.26 -12.21
CA PHE A 710 10.23 -9.59 -13.42
C PHE A 710 10.36 -8.50 -14.49
N LEU A 711 10.09 -7.25 -14.11
CA LEU A 711 10.22 -6.09 -15.00
C LEU A 711 11.67 -5.88 -15.44
N LEU A 712 12.64 -6.03 -14.55
CA LEU A 712 14.07 -5.84 -14.86
C LEU A 712 14.60 -6.92 -15.83
N LYS A 713 14.21 -8.19 -15.68
CA LYS A 713 14.53 -9.25 -16.66
C LYS A 713 13.89 -8.96 -18.02
N LEU A 714 12.65 -8.46 -18.06
CA LEU A 714 11.99 -8.07 -19.31
C LEU A 714 12.60 -6.83 -20.00
N MET A 715 13.17 -5.90 -19.23
CA MET A 715 13.88 -4.73 -19.76
C MET A 715 15.29 -5.07 -20.27
N ASN A 716 15.98 -6.03 -19.64
CA ASN A 716 17.38 -6.33 -19.89
C ASN A 716 17.63 -7.56 -20.79
N ASN A 717 16.69 -8.50 -20.90
CA ASN A 717 16.88 -9.68 -21.74
C ASN A 717 16.74 -9.33 -23.23
N THR A 718 17.74 -9.73 -24.02
CA THR A 718 17.81 -9.49 -25.47
C THR A 718 17.13 -10.56 -26.32
N GLU A 719 16.54 -11.60 -25.70
CA GLU A 719 15.63 -12.52 -26.39
C GLU A 719 14.51 -11.76 -27.11
N HIS A 720 14.29 -12.09 -28.39
CA HIS A 720 13.65 -11.19 -29.37
C HIS A 720 12.22 -10.72 -29.04
N ASN A 721 11.52 -11.34 -28.07
CA ASN A 721 10.18 -10.94 -27.66
C ASN A 721 10.11 -10.21 -26.30
N CYS A 722 11.12 -10.26 -25.42
CA CYS A 722 11.00 -9.75 -24.04
C CYS A 722 10.62 -8.26 -23.96
N LEU A 723 11.25 -7.41 -24.78
CA LEU A 723 10.92 -5.98 -24.84
C LEU A 723 9.50 -5.71 -25.42
N SER A 724 8.96 -6.61 -26.25
CA SER A 724 7.59 -6.52 -26.75
C SER A 724 6.57 -6.91 -25.68
N VAL A 725 6.86 -7.93 -24.88
CA VAL A 725 6.07 -8.29 -23.68
C VAL A 725 6.03 -7.10 -22.72
N PHE A 726 7.19 -6.51 -22.38
CA PHE A 726 7.27 -5.31 -21.54
C PHE A 726 6.42 -4.14 -22.09
N SER A 727 6.52 -3.87 -23.39
CA SER A 727 5.78 -2.80 -24.06
C SER A 727 4.25 -2.98 -24.01
N ALA A 728 3.79 -4.22 -23.91
CA ALA A 728 2.38 -4.61 -23.82
C ALA A 728 1.84 -4.74 -22.38
N LEU A 729 2.69 -4.66 -21.34
CA LEU A 729 2.26 -4.76 -19.94
C LEU A 729 1.44 -3.53 -19.48
N PRO A 730 0.51 -3.69 -18.51
CA PRO A 730 -0.22 -2.57 -17.92
C PRO A 730 0.67 -1.56 -17.21
N GLU A 731 0.31 -0.28 -17.26
CA GLU A 731 1.00 0.81 -16.55
C GLU A 731 1.04 0.59 -15.02
N TRP A 732 -0.02 -0.01 -14.46
CA TRP A 732 -0.13 -0.23 -13.01
C TRP A 732 0.91 -1.19 -12.44
N TYR A 733 1.57 -2.02 -13.28
CA TYR A 733 2.70 -2.87 -12.84
C TYR A 733 3.87 -2.03 -12.29
N ILE A 734 4.04 -0.80 -12.78
CA ILE A 734 5.04 0.16 -12.28
C ILE A 734 4.41 1.10 -11.24
N GLU A 735 3.17 1.55 -11.47
CA GLU A 735 2.49 2.50 -10.60
C GLU A 735 2.25 1.96 -9.18
N ASP A 736 1.82 0.70 -9.04
CA ASP A 736 1.56 0.06 -7.75
C ASP A 736 2.82 -0.02 -6.88
N ILE A 737 3.98 -0.34 -7.49
CA ILE A 737 5.28 -0.39 -6.79
C ILE A 737 5.65 1.02 -6.32
N ALA A 738 5.54 2.01 -7.21
CA ALA A 738 5.89 3.39 -6.89
C ALA A 738 5.02 3.94 -5.75
N GLU A 739 3.69 3.81 -5.85
CA GLU A 739 2.76 4.32 -4.84
C GLU A 739 2.85 3.56 -3.50
N PHE A 740 3.11 2.24 -3.53
CA PHE A 740 3.45 1.48 -2.34
C PHE A 740 4.73 2.02 -1.67
N LEU A 741 5.80 2.28 -2.43
CA LEU A 741 7.06 2.78 -1.88
C LEU A 741 6.91 4.21 -1.33
N LEU A 742 6.20 5.11 -2.01
CA LEU A 742 5.89 6.45 -1.52
C LEU A 742 5.14 6.40 -0.18
N PHE A 743 4.15 5.50 -0.04
CA PHE A 743 3.46 5.27 1.23
C PHE A 743 4.39 4.68 2.29
N ALA A 744 5.13 3.61 1.96
CA ALA A 744 5.89 2.85 2.95
C ALA A 744 7.14 3.61 3.43
N LEU A 745 7.75 4.46 2.61
CA LEU A 745 8.81 5.39 3.05
C LEU A 745 8.29 6.51 3.97
N GLN A 746 7.00 6.86 3.87
CA GLN A 746 6.37 7.82 4.78
C GLN A 746 6.10 7.22 6.17
N TYR A 747 5.55 6.00 6.24
CA TYR A 747 5.11 5.39 7.49
C TYR A 747 6.12 4.41 8.11
N PHE A 748 6.92 3.71 7.30
CA PHE A 748 7.84 2.64 7.70
C PHE A 748 9.25 2.76 7.09
N PRO A 749 9.90 3.95 7.08
CA PRO A 749 11.17 4.16 6.38
C PRO A 749 12.29 3.21 6.79
N THR A 750 12.36 2.78 8.06
CA THR A 750 13.36 1.79 8.49
C THR A 750 13.06 0.41 7.93
N VAL A 751 11.79 -0.06 7.96
CA VAL A 751 11.42 -1.36 7.37
C VAL A 751 11.79 -1.40 5.89
N ILE A 752 11.60 -0.30 5.16
CA ILE A 752 12.02 -0.22 3.75
C ILE A 752 13.55 -0.15 3.62
N SER A 753 14.24 0.71 4.39
CA SER A 753 15.71 0.83 4.36
C SER A 753 16.44 -0.49 4.67
N ASP A 754 15.93 -1.23 5.64
CA ASP A 754 16.54 -2.45 6.20
C ASP A 754 16.16 -3.72 5.41
N ASN A 755 15.12 -3.69 4.57
CA ASN A 755 14.60 -4.88 3.87
C ASN A 755 14.47 -4.68 2.33
N MET A 756 14.85 -3.53 1.77
CA MET A 756 14.90 -3.34 0.31
C MET A 756 16.18 -3.98 -0.26
N GLU A 757 16.02 -4.95 -1.14
CA GLU A 757 17.11 -5.65 -1.83
C GLU A 757 17.69 -4.81 -2.98
N ASP A 758 18.94 -5.07 -3.36
CA ASP A 758 19.62 -4.32 -4.42
C ASP A 758 18.98 -4.53 -5.81
N THR A 759 18.18 -5.60 -5.99
CA THR A 759 17.33 -5.84 -7.17
C THR A 759 16.30 -4.72 -7.37
N MET A 760 15.67 -4.26 -6.28
CA MET A 760 14.72 -3.13 -6.31
C MET A 760 15.45 -1.82 -6.61
N ILE A 761 16.63 -1.60 -6.04
CA ILE A 761 17.48 -0.43 -6.36
C ILE A 761 17.85 -0.43 -7.85
N SER A 762 18.28 -1.58 -8.37
CA SER A 762 18.61 -1.78 -9.78
C SER A 762 17.44 -1.46 -10.71
N TRP A 763 16.22 -1.89 -10.35
CA TRP A 763 15.00 -1.60 -11.10
C TRP A 763 14.58 -0.12 -11.05
N LEU A 764 14.62 0.53 -9.88
CA LEU A 764 14.36 1.97 -9.73
C LEU A 764 15.30 2.79 -10.63
N LEU A 765 16.59 2.46 -10.61
CA LEU A 765 17.61 3.10 -11.44
C LEU A 765 17.40 2.82 -12.94
N SER A 766 17.12 1.57 -13.32
CA SER A 766 16.85 1.17 -14.71
C SER A 766 15.64 1.92 -15.28
N THR A 767 14.58 2.08 -14.47
CA THR A 767 13.33 2.73 -14.87
C THR A 767 13.52 4.23 -15.13
N ILE A 768 14.40 4.91 -14.38
CA ILE A 768 14.77 6.31 -14.65
C ILE A 768 15.71 6.41 -15.86
N CYS A 769 16.73 5.55 -15.94
CA CYS A 769 17.75 5.63 -17.00
C CYS A 769 17.20 5.24 -18.39
N LEU A 770 16.26 4.30 -18.45
CA LEU A 770 15.62 3.81 -19.68
C LEU A 770 14.21 4.39 -19.87
N SER A 771 13.97 5.62 -19.41
CA SER A 771 12.67 6.30 -19.46
C SER A 771 11.99 6.32 -20.83
N SER A 772 12.74 6.28 -21.95
CA SER A 772 12.21 6.14 -23.32
C SER A 772 11.57 4.78 -23.65
N MET A 773 11.57 3.83 -22.72
CA MET A 773 10.77 2.60 -22.79
C MET A 773 9.36 2.76 -22.22
N ILE A 774 9.07 3.88 -21.54
CA ILE A 774 7.77 4.17 -20.94
C ILE A 774 7.17 5.42 -21.62
N LYS A 775 5.95 5.28 -22.15
CA LYS A 775 5.24 6.34 -22.88
C LYS A 775 4.65 7.41 -21.96
N ASN A 776 4.30 7.04 -20.73
CA ASN A 776 3.75 7.96 -19.73
C ASN A 776 4.87 8.54 -18.83
N PRO A 777 5.25 9.83 -18.97
CA PRO A 777 6.31 10.42 -18.16
C PRO A 777 5.94 10.51 -16.67
N TYR A 778 4.65 10.49 -16.31
CA TYR A 778 4.23 10.57 -14.91
C TYR A 778 4.57 9.32 -14.09
N LEU A 779 4.70 8.15 -14.74
CA LEU A 779 5.22 6.94 -14.07
C LEU A 779 6.69 7.12 -13.67
N VAL A 780 7.52 7.60 -14.60
CA VAL A 780 8.93 7.91 -14.33
C VAL A 780 9.05 9.00 -13.26
N ALA A 781 8.17 10.01 -13.28
CA ALA A 781 8.10 11.04 -12.25
C ALA A 781 7.79 10.50 -10.84
N LYS A 782 6.87 9.53 -10.70
CA LYS A 782 6.63 8.83 -9.42
C LYS A 782 7.86 8.07 -8.94
N ILE A 783 8.63 7.44 -9.84
CA ILE A 783 9.88 6.74 -9.48
C ILE A 783 10.98 7.74 -9.07
N VAL A 784 11.08 8.90 -9.72
CA VAL A 784 11.95 10.00 -9.29
C VAL A 784 11.52 10.54 -7.91
N GLU A 785 10.22 10.62 -7.61
CA GLU A 785 9.71 11.00 -6.28
C GLU A 785 10.14 9.99 -5.20
N VAL A 786 10.13 8.67 -5.49
CA VAL A 786 10.66 7.65 -4.56
C VAL A 786 12.14 7.89 -4.25
N VAL A 787 12.98 8.13 -5.27
CA VAL A 787 14.42 8.44 -5.08
C VAL A 787 14.63 9.76 -4.32
N PHE A 788 13.76 10.75 -4.54
CA PHE A 788 13.75 12.00 -3.79
C PHE A 788 13.39 11.80 -2.30
N ILE A 789 12.40 10.96 -1.97
CA ILE A 789 12.06 10.67 -0.57
C ILE A 789 13.16 9.87 0.14
N ILE A 790 13.90 9.01 -0.58
CA ILE A 790 15.06 8.27 -0.04
C ILE A 790 16.21 9.20 0.38
N ASN A 791 16.27 10.45 -0.12
CA ASN A 791 17.32 11.41 0.23
C ASN A 791 17.33 11.73 1.75
N PRO A 792 18.47 11.63 2.46
CA PRO A 792 18.56 11.90 3.90
C PRO A 792 18.12 13.32 4.31
N SER A 793 18.19 14.27 3.38
CA SER A 793 17.70 15.64 3.57
C SER A 793 16.17 15.72 3.76
N ILE A 794 15.45 14.67 3.33
CA ILE A 794 13.99 14.55 3.36
C ILE A 794 13.58 13.47 4.38
N GLN A 795 14.22 12.30 4.36
CA GLN A 795 14.00 11.20 5.29
C GLN A 795 15.35 10.72 5.86
N PRO A 796 15.83 11.27 6.99
CA PRO A 796 17.10 10.87 7.61
C PRO A 796 17.21 9.37 7.92
N ARG A 797 16.07 8.69 8.10
CA ARG A 797 15.99 7.25 8.36
C ARG A 797 16.33 6.36 7.15
N CYS A 798 16.57 6.94 5.98
CA CYS A 798 16.91 6.21 4.75
C CYS A 798 18.40 6.35 4.36
N GLU A 799 19.26 6.87 5.25
CA GLU A 799 20.70 7.10 4.99
C GLU A 799 21.46 5.88 4.47
N ASN A 800 21.22 4.69 5.06
CA ASN A 800 21.82 3.43 4.60
C ASN A 800 21.35 3.05 3.18
N LEU A 801 20.05 3.21 2.89
CA LEU A 801 19.47 2.91 1.58
C LEU A 801 19.93 3.92 0.51
N HIS A 802 20.00 5.20 0.84
CA HIS A 802 20.55 6.23 -0.04
C HIS A 802 22.03 5.97 -0.37
N SER A 803 22.81 5.56 0.62
CA SER A 803 24.22 5.21 0.44
C SER A 803 24.39 4.01 -0.50
N ARG A 804 23.56 2.96 -0.38
CA ARG A 804 23.53 1.84 -1.34
C ARG A 804 23.12 2.29 -2.75
N LEU A 805 22.09 3.13 -2.87
CA LEU A 805 21.63 3.64 -4.16
C LEU A 805 22.71 4.46 -4.88
N MET A 806 23.40 5.35 -4.17
CA MET A 806 24.50 6.17 -4.71
C MET A 806 25.81 5.38 -4.92
N ALA A 807 25.98 4.24 -4.24
CA ALA A 807 27.10 3.32 -4.49
C ALA A 807 26.91 2.47 -5.77
N HIS A 808 25.68 2.38 -6.31
CA HIS A 808 25.39 1.58 -7.49
C HIS A 808 25.99 2.19 -8.77
N HIS A 809 26.62 1.35 -9.61
CA HIS A 809 27.31 1.76 -10.85
C HIS A 809 26.46 2.65 -11.77
N MET A 810 25.19 2.29 -12.02
CA MET A 810 24.31 3.14 -12.84
C MET A 810 23.92 4.48 -12.20
N SER A 811 24.00 4.61 -10.86
CA SER A 811 23.82 5.91 -10.20
C SER A 811 25.01 6.85 -10.47
N GLN A 812 26.22 6.29 -10.55
CA GLN A 812 27.45 7.05 -10.74
C GLN A 812 27.57 7.54 -12.18
N ASP A 813 27.31 6.67 -13.16
CA ASP A 813 27.63 6.96 -14.57
C ASP A 813 26.43 7.42 -15.41
N LEU A 814 25.24 6.84 -15.24
CA LEU A 814 24.09 7.04 -16.14
C LEU A 814 23.02 7.97 -15.57
N LEU A 815 22.73 7.86 -14.28
CA LEU A 815 21.63 8.58 -13.63
C LEU A 815 21.76 10.12 -13.75
N PRO A 816 22.96 10.75 -13.67
CA PRO A 816 23.07 12.20 -13.85
C PRO A 816 22.60 12.70 -15.22
N SER A 817 23.05 12.05 -16.31
CA SER A 817 22.61 12.36 -17.68
C SER A 817 21.11 12.12 -17.84
N SER A 818 20.64 10.97 -17.35
CA SER A 818 19.22 10.58 -17.42
C SER A 818 18.30 11.56 -16.68
N LEU A 819 18.71 12.07 -15.52
CA LEU A 819 17.97 13.09 -14.77
C LEU A 819 17.97 14.45 -15.47
N MET A 820 19.11 14.92 -16.02
CA MET A 820 19.17 16.19 -16.76
C MET A 820 18.37 16.13 -18.07
N LYS A 821 18.36 14.98 -18.75
CA LYS A 821 17.48 14.72 -19.89
C LYS A 821 16.01 14.75 -19.47
N PHE A 822 15.62 13.99 -18.45
CA PHE A 822 14.22 13.91 -18.00
C PHE A 822 13.69 15.26 -17.50
N TYR A 823 14.51 16.04 -16.78
CA TYR A 823 14.21 17.44 -16.39
C TYR A 823 13.84 18.31 -17.61
N THR A 824 14.47 18.05 -18.75
CA THR A 824 14.24 18.76 -20.00
C THR A 824 13.00 18.24 -20.73
N ASP A 825 12.83 16.93 -20.82
CA ASP A 825 11.72 16.29 -21.55
C ASP A 825 10.35 16.53 -20.87
N VAL A 826 10.29 16.77 -19.56
CA VAL A 826 9.05 17.16 -18.86
C VAL A 826 8.59 18.61 -19.10
N GLU A 827 9.21 19.37 -20.02
CA GLU A 827 8.67 20.67 -20.46
C GLU A 827 7.35 20.51 -21.23
N THR A 828 7.14 19.37 -21.90
CA THR A 828 5.93 19.07 -22.70
C THR A 828 5.42 17.67 -22.36
N THR A 829 4.54 17.55 -21.36
CA THR A 829 3.92 16.25 -21.00
C THR A 829 2.58 16.02 -21.72
N GLY A 830 2.03 17.04 -22.39
CA GLY A 830 0.81 16.96 -23.20
C GLY A 830 -0.48 16.91 -22.38
N SER A 831 -0.41 17.23 -21.08
CA SER A 831 -1.55 17.20 -20.16
C SER A 831 -2.11 18.60 -19.88
N SER A 832 -3.36 18.67 -19.44
CA SER A 832 -3.99 19.95 -19.03
C SER A 832 -3.40 20.57 -17.75
N SER A 833 -2.53 19.86 -17.03
CA SER A 833 -1.86 20.31 -15.79
C SER A 833 -0.34 20.50 -15.94
N GLU A 834 0.22 20.20 -17.12
CA GLU A 834 1.67 20.10 -17.39
C GLU A 834 2.48 21.29 -16.84
N PHE A 835 1.93 22.50 -16.96
CA PHE A 835 2.56 23.74 -16.51
C PHE A 835 2.90 23.76 -15.02
N TYR A 836 2.07 23.16 -14.16
CA TYR A 836 2.31 23.12 -12.71
C TYR A 836 3.08 21.87 -12.30
N ASP A 837 2.77 20.73 -12.91
CA ASP A 837 3.38 19.44 -12.58
C ASP A 837 4.90 19.46 -12.82
N LYS A 838 5.35 20.06 -13.93
CA LYS A 838 6.78 20.10 -14.31
C LYS A 838 7.66 20.71 -13.22
N PHE A 839 7.20 21.76 -12.52
CA PHE A 839 7.98 22.40 -11.46
C PHE A 839 8.16 21.48 -10.23
N SER A 840 7.16 20.67 -9.89
CA SER A 840 7.27 19.67 -8.82
C SER A 840 8.25 18.55 -9.18
N ILE A 841 8.17 18.04 -10.42
CA ILE A 841 9.11 17.01 -10.92
C ILE A 841 10.55 17.56 -10.92
N ARG A 842 10.75 18.76 -11.46
CA ARG A 842 12.05 19.44 -11.50
C ARG A 842 12.61 19.70 -10.12
N TYR A 843 11.78 20.08 -9.14
CA TYR A 843 12.20 20.25 -7.75
C TYR A 843 12.71 18.95 -7.11
N HIS A 844 12.05 17.81 -7.36
CA HIS A 844 12.55 16.49 -6.93
C HIS A 844 13.93 16.19 -7.55
N ILE A 845 14.08 16.42 -8.86
CA ILE A 845 15.34 16.23 -9.59
C ILE A 845 16.47 17.14 -9.04
N SER A 846 16.20 18.43 -8.84
CA SER A 846 17.19 19.39 -8.32
C SER A 846 17.72 18.98 -6.94
N LEU A 847 16.88 18.43 -6.07
CA LEU A 847 17.29 17.97 -4.74
C LEU A 847 18.02 16.62 -4.77
N ILE A 848 17.75 15.75 -5.74
CA ILE A 848 18.55 14.53 -5.99
C ILE A 848 19.95 14.94 -6.48
N ILE A 849 20.05 15.80 -7.50
CA ILE A 849 21.33 16.26 -8.06
C ILE A 849 22.14 17.05 -7.04
N LYS A 850 21.50 17.83 -6.16
CA LYS A 850 22.17 18.52 -5.04
C LYS A 850 22.78 17.54 -4.02
N GLY A 851 22.14 16.39 -3.78
CA GLY A 851 22.74 15.30 -3.02
C GLY A 851 23.98 14.74 -3.73
N MET A 852 23.83 14.40 -5.02
CA MET A 852 24.91 13.90 -5.87
C MET A 852 26.12 14.83 -5.95
N TRP A 853 25.91 16.15 -5.98
CA TRP A 853 26.99 17.15 -6.06
C TRP A 853 27.99 17.08 -4.88
N SER A 854 27.55 16.54 -3.74
CA SER A 854 28.40 16.29 -2.58
C SER A 854 29.39 15.13 -2.80
N SER A 855 29.08 14.20 -3.72
CA SER A 855 29.93 13.08 -4.11
C SER A 855 30.87 13.49 -5.26
N PRO A 856 32.20 13.28 -5.15
CA PRO A 856 33.14 13.65 -6.20
C PRO A 856 32.93 12.85 -7.50
N VAL A 857 32.51 11.58 -7.40
CA VAL A 857 32.25 10.70 -8.55
C VAL A 857 31.09 11.23 -9.38
N HIS A 858 29.93 11.45 -8.76
CA HIS A 858 28.75 11.98 -9.45
C HIS A 858 29.00 13.40 -9.96
N ARG A 859 29.73 14.25 -9.22
CA ARG A 859 30.11 15.58 -9.71
C ARG A 859 30.95 15.50 -10.99
N GLN A 860 31.92 14.57 -11.05
CA GLN A 860 32.71 14.36 -12.26
C GLN A 860 31.84 13.86 -13.43
N ALA A 861 30.82 13.03 -13.17
CA ALA A 861 29.86 12.62 -14.20
C ALA A 861 29.04 13.81 -14.75
N LEU A 862 28.53 14.71 -13.89
CA LEU A 862 27.89 15.95 -14.36
C LEU A 862 28.84 16.85 -15.17
N VAL A 863 30.08 17.01 -14.71
CA VAL A 863 31.11 17.79 -15.43
C VAL A 863 31.45 17.15 -16.78
N ASN A 864 31.50 15.82 -16.87
CA ASN A 864 31.72 15.10 -18.13
C ASN A 864 30.57 15.33 -19.12
N GLU A 865 29.31 15.18 -18.68
CA GLU A 865 28.14 15.42 -19.55
C GLU A 865 28.03 16.89 -19.99
N SER A 866 28.49 17.84 -19.17
CA SER A 866 28.52 19.26 -19.57
C SER A 866 29.39 19.53 -20.80
N ARG A 867 30.44 18.73 -21.02
CA ARG A 867 31.30 18.78 -22.22
C ARG A 867 30.61 18.22 -23.46
N ASN A 868 29.65 17.32 -23.27
CA ASN A 868 28.83 16.72 -24.33
C ASN A 868 27.84 17.74 -24.95
N GLY A 869 27.63 18.88 -24.28
CA GLY A 869 27.11 20.10 -24.89
C GLY A 869 25.60 20.11 -25.14
N LYS A 870 25.12 19.42 -26.18
CA LYS A 870 23.76 19.64 -26.72
C LYS A 870 22.66 19.44 -25.67
N GLN A 871 22.70 18.35 -24.90
CA GLN A 871 21.72 18.08 -23.83
C GLN A 871 21.89 19.03 -22.63
N PHE A 872 23.14 19.27 -22.19
CA PHE A 872 23.40 20.13 -21.03
C PHE A 872 22.98 21.60 -21.28
N VAL A 873 23.17 22.12 -22.50
CA VAL A 873 22.71 23.45 -22.91
C VAL A 873 21.17 23.53 -22.89
N ARG A 874 20.47 22.48 -23.33
CA ARG A 874 19.00 22.41 -23.28
C ARG A 874 18.48 22.32 -21.83
N PHE A 875 19.17 21.57 -20.97
CA PHE A 875 18.92 21.54 -19.52
C PHE A 875 19.11 22.91 -18.86
N VAL A 876 20.23 23.60 -19.13
CA VAL A 876 20.49 24.96 -18.63
C VAL A 876 19.45 25.96 -19.15
N ASN A 877 19.00 25.85 -20.41
CA ASN A 877 17.91 26.66 -20.95
C ASN A 877 16.61 26.50 -20.13
N MET A 878 16.24 25.27 -19.76
CA MET A 878 15.07 25.02 -18.90
C MET A 878 15.27 25.59 -17.49
N LEU A 879 16.46 25.42 -16.90
CA LEU A 879 16.82 25.98 -15.59
C LEU A 879 16.73 27.53 -15.59
N MET A 880 17.13 28.18 -16.68
CA MET A 880 17.02 29.64 -16.88
C MET A 880 15.55 30.09 -17.05
N ASN A 881 14.76 29.36 -17.84
CA ASN A 881 13.33 29.64 -18.02
C ASN A 881 12.59 29.57 -16.67
N ASP A 882 12.82 28.50 -15.90
CA ASP A 882 12.19 28.30 -14.59
C ASP A 882 12.68 29.31 -13.55
N THR A 883 13.98 29.64 -13.52
CA THR A 883 14.52 30.70 -12.65
C THR A 883 13.85 32.05 -12.94
N THR A 884 13.69 32.39 -14.22
CA THR A 884 13.05 33.65 -14.64
C THR A 884 11.59 33.71 -14.17
N PHE A 885 10.81 32.65 -14.44
CA PHE A 885 9.39 32.60 -14.08
C PHE A 885 9.16 32.57 -12.57
N LEU A 886 9.85 31.67 -11.85
CA LEU A 886 9.63 31.47 -10.41
C LEU A 886 10.06 32.69 -9.58
N LEU A 887 11.10 33.41 -9.99
CA LEU A 887 11.49 34.65 -9.32
C LEU A 887 10.52 35.79 -9.63
N ASP A 888 10.13 36.05 -10.88
CA ASP A 888 9.22 37.17 -11.19
C ASP A 888 7.84 36.98 -10.54
N GLU A 889 7.24 35.79 -10.65
CA GLU A 889 5.95 35.49 -10.00
C GLU A 889 6.03 35.51 -8.46
N SER A 890 7.13 35.06 -7.85
CA SER A 890 7.26 35.10 -6.39
C SER A 890 7.50 36.52 -5.87
N LEU A 891 8.28 37.34 -6.57
CA LEU A 891 8.51 38.75 -6.25
C LEU A 891 7.25 39.59 -6.47
N GLU A 892 6.47 39.35 -7.54
CA GLU A 892 5.18 40.02 -7.71
C GLU A 892 4.16 39.55 -6.65
N SER A 893 4.12 38.25 -6.32
CA SER A 893 3.27 37.74 -5.24
C SER A 893 3.63 38.37 -3.88
N LEU A 894 4.92 38.52 -3.56
CA LEU A 894 5.39 39.25 -2.36
C LEU A 894 4.92 40.70 -2.36
N LYS A 895 4.99 41.40 -3.51
CA LYS A 895 4.49 42.76 -3.68
C LYS A 895 2.98 42.86 -3.46
N ARG A 896 2.18 41.93 -4.00
CA ARG A 896 0.72 41.87 -3.79
C ARG A 896 0.37 41.58 -2.31
N VAL A 897 1.10 40.67 -1.65
CA VAL A 897 0.99 40.42 -0.20
C VAL A 897 1.32 41.68 0.61
N HIS A 898 2.41 42.39 0.28
CA HIS A 898 2.81 43.62 0.95
C HIS A 898 1.76 44.74 0.78
N GLU A 899 1.27 44.98 -0.44
CA GLU A 899 0.22 45.98 -0.72
C GLU A 899 -1.07 45.72 0.08
N ILE A 900 -1.50 44.46 0.20
CA ILE A 900 -2.68 44.12 1.03
C ILE A 900 -2.36 44.21 2.53
N GLN A 901 -1.15 43.86 2.97
CA GLN A 901 -0.73 44.01 4.37
C GLN A 901 -0.64 45.47 4.81
N GLU A 902 -0.20 46.39 3.94
CA GLU A 902 -0.23 47.84 4.22
C GLU A 902 -1.66 48.37 4.23
N LEU A 903 -2.52 47.95 3.28
CA LEU A 903 -3.94 48.33 3.25
C LEU A 903 -4.68 47.91 4.54
N ILE A 904 -4.41 46.72 5.07
CA ILE A 904 -4.96 46.21 6.34
C ILE A 904 -4.37 46.96 7.56
N SER A 905 -3.22 47.61 7.42
CA SER A 905 -2.56 48.38 8.50
C SER A 905 -3.02 49.83 8.59
N ASP A 906 -3.70 50.33 7.57
CA ASP A 906 -4.34 51.64 7.56
C ASP A 906 -5.81 51.47 7.95
N ASP A 907 -6.09 51.42 9.26
CA ASP A 907 -7.44 51.25 9.81
C ASP A 907 -8.45 52.26 9.21
N ALA A 908 -7.98 53.46 8.87
CA ALA A 908 -8.81 54.54 8.32
C ALA A 908 -9.12 54.40 6.83
N LYS A 909 -8.35 53.59 6.07
CA LYS A 909 -8.72 53.12 4.73
C LYS A 909 -9.45 51.77 4.78
N TRP A 910 -9.00 50.83 5.62
CA TRP A 910 -9.58 49.50 5.74
C TRP A 910 -11.04 49.55 6.18
N SER A 911 -11.36 50.37 7.20
CA SER A 911 -12.74 50.54 7.71
C SER A 911 -13.69 51.26 6.75
N LYS A 912 -13.21 51.80 5.63
CA LYS A 912 -14.04 52.42 4.58
C LYS A 912 -14.43 51.44 3.46
N LEU A 913 -13.81 50.26 3.41
CA LEU A 913 -14.18 49.20 2.47
C LEU A 913 -15.43 48.47 2.98
N SER A 914 -16.29 48.01 2.06
CA SER A 914 -17.43 47.17 2.44
C SER A 914 -16.96 45.81 2.99
N SER A 915 -17.79 45.18 3.83
CA SER A 915 -17.47 43.86 4.42
C SER A 915 -17.16 42.81 3.35
N GLU A 916 -17.85 42.84 2.21
CA GLU A 916 -17.58 41.97 1.06
C GLU A 916 -16.22 42.25 0.42
N MET A 917 -15.84 43.52 0.25
CA MET A 917 -14.51 43.90 -0.26
C MET A 917 -13.40 43.50 0.71
N GLN A 918 -13.59 43.70 2.02
CA GLN A 918 -12.66 43.24 3.05
C GLN A 918 -12.49 41.72 3.00
N GLN A 919 -13.59 40.96 2.92
CA GLN A 919 -13.54 39.49 2.84
C GLN A 919 -12.88 39.03 1.52
N SER A 920 -13.15 39.71 0.41
CA SER A 920 -12.51 39.43 -0.89
C SER A 920 -11.00 39.67 -0.84
N ARG A 921 -10.54 40.79 -0.28
CA ARG A 921 -9.10 41.07 -0.07
C ARG A 921 -8.44 40.07 0.88
N MET A 922 -9.14 39.59 1.91
CA MET A 922 -8.61 38.57 2.81
C MET A 922 -8.50 37.18 2.13
N ARG A 923 -9.45 36.84 1.25
CA ARG A 923 -9.36 35.63 0.39
C ARG A 923 -8.20 35.76 -0.60
N GLN A 924 -8.03 36.93 -1.24
CA GLN A 924 -6.91 37.22 -2.12
C GLN A 924 -5.57 37.05 -1.39
N LEU A 925 -5.39 37.69 -0.23
CA LEU A 925 -4.20 37.53 0.60
C LEU A 925 -3.90 36.06 0.90
N SER A 926 -4.92 35.29 1.29
CA SER A 926 -4.76 33.84 1.56
C SER A 926 -4.34 33.02 0.33
N ALA A 927 -4.64 33.48 -0.89
CA ALA A 927 -4.19 32.86 -2.13
C ALA A 927 -2.75 33.28 -2.48
N ASP A 928 -2.49 34.60 -2.54
CA ASP A 928 -1.17 35.17 -2.83
C ASP A 928 -0.10 34.65 -1.83
N GLU A 929 -0.42 34.52 -0.54
CA GLU A 929 0.48 33.94 0.47
C GLU A 929 0.85 32.47 0.21
N ARG A 930 -0.08 31.68 -0.35
CA ARG A 930 0.15 30.26 -0.70
C ARG A 930 0.97 30.12 -1.97
N GLN A 931 0.62 30.90 -3.00
CA GLN A 931 1.35 30.96 -4.27
C GLN A 931 2.80 31.43 -4.06
N CYS A 932 2.99 32.53 -3.33
CA CYS A 932 4.28 33.06 -2.91
C CYS A 932 5.17 32.00 -2.24
N ARG A 933 4.68 31.31 -1.21
CA ARG A 933 5.45 30.27 -0.51
C ARG A 933 5.84 29.10 -1.42
N SER A 934 4.95 28.70 -2.33
CA SER A 934 5.24 27.63 -3.30
C SER A 934 6.38 28.03 -4.23
N TYR A 935 6.23 29.16 -4.94
CA TYR A 935 7.22 29.63 -5.92
C TYR A 935 8.55 30.03 -5.27
N LEU A 936 8.56 30.58 -4.05
CA LEU A 936 9.81 30.83 -3.32
C LEU A 936 10.54 29.54 -2.93
N THR A 937 9.81 28.46 -2.61
CA THR A 937 10.44 27.17 -2.29
C THR A 937 11.10 26.56 -3.53
N LEU A 938 10.40 26.59 -4.66
CA LEU A 938 10.89 26.08 -5.95
C LEU A 938 12.04 26.94 -6.49
N GLY A 939 11.83 28.26 -6.57
CA GLY A 939 12.81 29.22 -7.08
C GLY A 939 14.09 29.27 -6.26
N ARG A 940 14.00 29.10 -4.93
CA ARG A 940 15.19 28.99 -4.08
C ARG A 940 16.08 27.82 -4.48
N GLU A 941 15.55 26.60 -4.58
CA GLU A 941 16.36 25.43 -4.92
C GLU A 941 16.82 25.45 -6.39
N THR A 942 16.08 26.13 -7.27
CA THR A 942 16.47 26.39 -8.67
C THR A 942 17.68 27.33 -8.74
N VAL A 943 17.68 28.43 -7.96
CA VAL A 943 18.84 29.34 -7.85
C VAL A 943 20.01 28.67 -7.11
N ASP A 944 19.75 27.82 -6.11
CA ASP A 944 20.79 27.03 -5.42
C ASP A 944 21.53 26.12 -6.41
N MET A 945 20.78 25.49 -7.32
CA MET A 945 21.33 24.68 -8.41
C MET A 945 22.15 25.50 -9.40
N PHE A 946 21.64 26.66 -9.82
CA PHE A 946 22.38 27.58 -10.70
C PHE A 946 23.70 28.04 -10.05
N HIS A 947 23.66 28.33 -8.75
CA HIS A 947 24.80 28.78 -7.95
C HIS A 947 25.90 27.71 -7.85
N TYR A 948 25.59 26.46 -7.50
CA TYR A 948 26.65 25.45 -7.39
C TYR A 948 27.17 24.93 -8.74
N LEU A 949 26.33 24.86 -9.78
CA LEU A 949 26.76 24.44 -11.11
C LEU A 949 27.79 25.41 -11.72
N THR A 950 27.57 26.73 -11.57
CA THR A 950 28.45 27.76 -12.14
C THR A 950 29.83 27.85 -11.48
N ILE A 951 30.07 27.20 -10.33
CA ILE A 951 31.40 27.11 -9.71
C ILE A 951 32.36 26.32 -10.63
N ASP A 952 31.99 25.08 -10.94
CA ASP A 952 32.84 24.11 -11.65
C ASP A 952 32.54 24.06 -13.16
N ILE A 953 31.31 24.36 -13.58
CA ILE A 953 30.84 24.25 -14.97
C ILE A 953 30.51 25.65 -15.50
N LYS A 954 31.43 26.27 -16.24
CA LYS A 954 31.29 27.66 -16.72
C LYS A 954 31.01 27.77 -18.22
N GLU A 955 31.70 26.97 -19.04
CA GLU A 955 31.64 27.08 -20.50
C GLU A 955 30.21 27.02 -21.10
N PRO A 956 29.30 26.11 -20.68
CA PRO A 956 27.96 26.03 -21.28
C PRO A 956 27.12 27.28 -21.08
N PHE A 957 27.29 27.98 -19.94
CA PHE A 957 26.59 29.24 -19.63
C PHE A 957 27.13 30.43 -20.45
N LEU A 958 28.34 30.30 -21.01
CA LEU A 958 29.04 31.32 -21.81
C LEU A 958 28.90 31.10 -23.33
N ARG A 959 27.99 30.22 -23.76
CA ARG A 959 27.69 30.00 -25.18
C ARG A 959 26.73 31.10 -25.72
N PRO A 960 26.87 31.54 -26.99
CA PRO A 960 26.10 32.68 -27.54
C PRO A 960 24.58 32.56 -27.39
N GLU A 961 24.05 31.35 -27.50
CA GLU A 961 22.61 31.05 -27.42
C GLU A 961 22.00 31.43 -26.06
N LEU A 962 22.81 31.32 -24.99
CA LEU A 962 22.41 31.48 -23.59
C LEU A 962 22.95 32.74 -22.92
N VAL A 963 24.20 33.15 -23.21
CA VAL A 963 24.94 34.11 -22.37
C VAL A 963 24.27 35.50 -22.29
N GLU A 964 23.67 35.97 -23.37
CA GLU A 964 22.87 37.22 -23.41
C GLU A 964 21.62 37.10 -22.54
N ARG A 965 20.86 36.02 -22.70
CA ARG A 965 19.62 35.77 -21.91
C ARG A 965 19.94 35.59 -20.42
N LEU A 966 21.11 35.04 -20.10
CA LEU A 966 21.61 34.91 -18.74
C LEU A 966 21.97 36.28 -18.15
N ALA A 967 22.68 37.12 -18.90
CA ALA A 967 22.96 38.51 -18.51
C ALA A 967 21.66 39.30 -18.24
N SER A 968 20.69 39.31 -19.16
CA SER A 968 19.39 39.96 -18.95
C SER A 968 18.61 39.40 -17.75
N MET A 969 18.61 38.07 -17.55
CA MET A 969 17.92 37.44 -16.41
C MET A 969 18.56 37.86 -15.07
N LEU A 970 19.89 37.88 -14.99
CA LEU A 970 20.62 38.29 -13.78
C LEU A 970 20.49 39.79 -13.52
N ASN A 971 20.55 40.64 -14.57
CA ASN A 971 20.36 42.09 -14.47
C ASN A 971 18.94 42.43 -14.00
N PHE A 972 17.91 41.79 -14.58
CA PHE A 972 16.52 41.98 -14.18
C PHE A 972 16.28 41.59 -12.71
N ASN A 973 16.79 40.43 -12.27
CA ASN A 973 16.67 40.01 -10.88
C ASN A 973 17.46 40.94 -9.92
N LEU A 974 18.65 41.40 -10.30
CA LEU A 974 19.39 42.42 -9.55
C LEU A 974 18.60 43.73 -9.46
N GLN A 975 17.93 44.15 -10.54
CA GLN A 975 17.09 45.35 -10.59
C GLN A 975 15.88 45.27 -9.65
N GLN A 976 15.26 44.10 -9.51
CA GLN A 976 14.14 43.88 -8.59
C GLN A 976 14.60 43.85 -7.11
N LEU A 977 15.78 43.30 -6.82
CA LEU A 977 16.33 43.17 -5.46
C LEU A 977 17.03 44.43 -4.94
N CYS A 978 17.74 45.15 -5.80
CA CYS A 978 18.54 46.33 -5.44
C CYS A 978 17.93 47.66 -5.93
N GLY A 979 17.09 47.66 -6.98
CA GLY A 979 16.51 48.90 -7.50
C GLY A 979 15.45 49.55 -6.58
N PRO A 980 14.85 50.68 -7.00
CA PRO A 980 13.98 51.50 -6.15
C PRO A 980 12.71 50.78 -5.67
N LYS A 981 12.24 49.77 -6.40
CA LYS A 981 11.06 48.95 -6.08
C LYS A 981 11.30 47.92 -4.96
N CYS A 982 12.55 47.69 -4.55
CA CYS A 982 12.89 46.65 -3.55
C CYS A 982 12.18 46.85 -2.19
N LYS A 983 11.77 48.09 -1.87
CA LYS A 983 11.03 48.41 -0.64
C LYS A 983 9.69 47.67 -0.58
N ASN A 984 9.05 47.45 -1.72
CA ASN A 984 7.74 46.82 -1.86
C ASN A 984 7.79 45.29 -1.61
N LEU A 985 8.97 44.71 -1.40
CA LEU A 985 9.17 43.29 -1.06
C LEU A 985 9.21 43.04 0.47
N LYS A 986 8.91 44.07 1.28
CA LYS A 986 8.98 44.04 2.75
C LYS A 986 7.66 43.53 3.37
N VAL A 987 7.43 42.23 3.24
CA VAL A 987 6.31 41.53 3.90
C VAL A 987 6.54 41.35 5.41
N ARG A 988 5.45 41.25 6.18
CA ARG A 988 5.45 40.82 7.59
C ARG A 988 5.80 39.32 7.68
N ASN A 989 6.55 38.94 8.72
CA ASN A 989 6.96 37.56 9.01
C ASN A 989 7.54 36.82 7.77
N PRO A 990 8.63 37.31 7.15
CA PRO A 990 9.15 36.79 5.87
C PRO A 990 9.48 35.29 5.89
N GLU A 991 9.87 34.75 7.05
CA GLU A 991 10.11 33.31 7.29
C GLU A 991 8.89 32.43 6.94
N LYS A 992 7.65 32.95 7.09
CA LYS A 992 6.40 32.25 6.73
C LYS A 992 6.37 31.79 5.26
N TYR A 993 7.06 32.53 4.39
CA TYR A 993 7.14 32.28 2.95
C TYR A 993 8.49 31.71 2.52
N GLY A 994 9.44 31.55 3.44
CA GLY A 994 10.84 31.22 3.12
C GLY A 994 11.65 32.40 2.54
N TRP A 995 11.17 33.63 2.70
CA TRP A 995 11.77 34.81 2.05
C TRP A 995 13.08 35.23 2.71
N ALA A 996 14.21 34.89 2.08
CA ALA A 996 15.56 35.15 2.56
C ALA A 996 16.37 36.08 1.61
N PRO A 997 15.98 37.37 1.45
CA PRO A 997 16.53 38.24 0.42
C PRO A 997 18.05 38.43 0.48
N ARG A 998 18.66 38.40 1.69
CA ARG A 998 20.13 38.47 1.83
C ARG A 998 20.84 37.27 1.20
N ARG A 999 20.28 36.06 1.36
CA ARG A 999 20.83 34.83 0.76
C ARG A 999 20.65 34.88 -0.76
N LEU A 1000 19.45 35.21 -1.24
CA LEU A 1000 19.15 35.28 -2.66
C LEU A 1000 20.06 36.28 -3.39
N LEU A 1001 20.24 37.48 -2.83
CA LEU A 1001 21.18 38.48 -3.38
C LEU A 1001 22.63 37.98 -3.37
N SER A 1002 23.07 37.34 -2.28
CA SER A 1002 24.42 36.75 -2.18
C SER A 1002 24.69 35.74 -3.30
N GLN A 1003 23.76 34.81 -3.52
CA GLN A 1003 23.89 33.75 -4.53
C GLN A 1003 23.77 34.27 -5.96
N ILE A 1004 22.96 35.30 -6.21
CA ILE A 1004 22.91 36.00 -7.50
C ILE A 1004 24.25 36.68 -7.77
N VAL A 1005 24.81 37.43 -6.82
CA VAL A 1005 26.12 38.09 -6.95
C VAL A 1005 27.25 37.08 -7.16
N ASP A 1006 27.21 35.93 -6.48
CA ASP A 1006 28.13 34.82 -6.74
C ASP A 1006 28.08 34.32 -8.18
N ILE A 1007 26.90 34.20 -8.79
CA ILE A 1007 26.78 33.77 -10.20
C ILE A 1007 27.48 34.77 -11.15
N TYR A 1008 27.46 36.08 -10.86
CA TYR A 1008 28.27 37.05 -11.61
C TYR A 1008 29.78 36.82 -11.42
N LEU A 1009 30.23 36.60 -10.17
CA LEU A 1009 31.63 36.36 -9.84
C LEU A 1009 32.16 35.02 -10.38
N HIS A 1010 31.31 34.00 -10.44
CA HIS A 1010 31.61 32.72 -11.05
C HIS A 1010 31.85 32.86 -12.56
N LEU A 1011 31.06 33.68 -13.25
CA LEU A 1011 31.07 33.85 -14.70
C LEU A 1011 31.93 35.04 -15.19
N ASP A 1012 32.65 35.72 -14.29
CA ASP A 1012 33.53 36.85 -14.58
C ASP A 1012 34.57 36.52 -15.66
N CYS A 1013 34.33 37.05 -16.87
CA CYS A 1013 35.19 36.95 -18.04
C CYS A 1013 34.77 38.02 -19.08
N ASP A 1014 35.61 38.26 -20.08
CA ASP A 1014 35.35 39.22 -21.15
C ASP A 1014 34.05 38.95 -21.91
N LYS A 1015 33.76 37.68 -22.24
CA LYS A 1015 32.50 37.28 -22.91
C LYS A 1015 31.27 37.65 -22.10
N PHE A 1016 31.30 37.43 -20.78
CA PHE A 1016 30.18 37.76 -19.90
C PHE A 1016 30.06 39.26 -19.68
N ALA A 1017 31.16 40.00 -19.57
CA ALA A 1017 31.15 41.46 -19.53
C ALA A 1017 30.53 42.08 -20.81
N SER A 1018 30.79 41.51 -21.99
CA SER A 1018 30.12 41.90 -23.24
C SER A 1018 28.63 41.55 -23.25
N ALA A 1019 28.23 40.39 -22.73
CA ALA A 1019 26.82 40.03 -22.62
C ALA A 1019 26.04 40.92 -21.63
N LEU A 1020 26.67 41.30 -20.50
CA LEU A 1020 26.13 42.27 -19.56
C LEU A 1020 25.95 43.65 -20.21
N ALA A 1021 26.90 44.07 -21.06
CA ALA A 1021 26.81 45.31 -21.81
C ALA A 1021 25.70 45.29 -22.90
N GLY A 1022 25.37 44.13 -23.47
CA GLY A 1022 24.31 43.99 -24.47
C GLY A 1022 22.87 44.10 -23.93
N ASP A 1023 22.67 44.04 -22.60
CA ASP A 1023 21.35 44.09 -21.99
C ASP A 1023 20.85 45.54 -21.77
N GLU A 1024 20.49 46.24 -22.85
CA GLU A 1024 19.99 47.62 -22.81
C GLU A 1024 18.80 47.84 -21.84
N ARG A 1025 18.00 46.79 -21.59
CA ARG A 1025 16.77 46.86 -20.81
C ARG A 1025 17.01 47.06 -19.32
N SER A 1026 17.99 46.34 -18.75
CA SER A 1026 18.22 46.29 -17.30
C SER A 1026 19.66 46.59 -16.87
N PHE A 1027 20.66 46.56 -17.76
CA PHE A 1027 22.02 46.99 -17.43
C PHE A 1027 22.08 48.50 -17.17
N ARG A 1028 22.56 48.91 -16.00
CA ARG A 1028 22.80 50.32 -15.61
C ARG A 1028 23.94 50.40 -14.63
N ARG A 1029 24.91 51.30 -14.84
CA ARG A 1029 26.01 51.57 -13.90
C ARG A 1029 25.49 51.82 -12.48
N GLU A 1030 24.49 52.69 -12.35
CA GLU A 1030 23.81 53.04 -11.09
C GLU A 1030 23.33 51.82 -10.30
N LEU A 1031 22.82 50.78 -10.98
CA LEU A 1031 22.28 49.58 -10.33
C LEU A 1031 23.38 48.74 -9.67
N PHE A 1032 24.55 48.66 -10.29
CA PHE A 1032 25.70 47.95 -9.72
C PHE A 1032 26.31 48.74 -8.57
N GLU A 1033 26.36 50.07 -8.66
CA GLU A 1033 26.79 50.93 -7.55
C GLU A 1033 25.84 50.86 -6.35
N ASP A 1034 24.52 50.87 -6.58
CA ASP A 1034 23.49 50.71 -5.55
C ASP A 1034 23.50 49.30 -4.94
N ALA A 1035 23.82 48.27 -5.73
CA ALA A 1035 24.04 46.89 -5.25
C ALA A 1035 25.29 46.77 -4.38
N VAL A 1036 26.44 47.30 -4.81
CA VAL A 1036 27.69 47.36 -4.05
C VAL A 1036 27.48 48.06 -2.71
N ALA A 1037 26.86 49.24 -2.70
CA ALA A 1037 26.55 49.97 -1.48
C ALA A 1037 25.57 49.23 -0.54
N ARG A 1038 24.84 48.21 -1.02
CA ARG A 1038 24.02 47.31 -0.19
C ARG A 1038 24.80 46.10 0.32
N LEU A 1039 25.69 45.51 -0.49
CA LEU A 1039 26.58 44.42 -0.08
C LEU A 1039 27.53 44.87 1.04
N GLU A 1040 28.14 46.04 0.91
CA GLU A 1040 28.99 46.69 1.91
C GLU A 1040 28.20 46.95 3.21
N ARG A 1041 27.07 47.68 3.12
CA ARG A 1041 26.25 48.09 4.28
C ARG A 1041 25.67 46.92 5.08
N ILE A 1042 25.41 45.79 4.43
CA ILE A 1042 24.80 44.60 5.05
C ILE A 1042 25.87 43.54 5.39
N ALA A 1043 27.13 43.74 4.98
CA ALA A 1043 28.26 42.82 5.14
C ALA A 1043 27.94 41.39 4.64
N ILE A 1044 27.39 41.30 3.42
CA ILE A 1044 27.02 40.01 2.79
C ILE A 1044 28.23 39.32 2.13
N LYS A 1045 29.19 40.12 1.66
CA LYS A 1045 30.36 39.70 0.89
C LYS A 1045 31.64 40.29 1.50
N THR A 1046 32.77 39.63 1.27
CA THR A 1046 34.09 40.15 1.63
C THR A 1046 34.48 41.35 0.76
N PRO A 1047 35.41 42.23 1.20
CA PRO A 1047 35.87 43.35 0.40
C PRO A 1047 36.41 42.93 -0.98
N ALA A 1048 37.14 41.81 -1.05
CA ALA A 1048 37.70 41.29 -2.31
C ALA A 1048 36.62 40.86 -3.32
N GLU A 1049 35.55 40.17 -2.86
CA GLU A 1049 34.40 39.83 -3.72
C GLU A 1049 33.66 41.10 -4.20
N ILE A 1050 33.56 42.12 -3.34
CA ILE A 1050 32.91 43.40 -3.68
C ILE A 1050 33.75 44.18 -4.71
N ASP A 1051 35.07 44.23 -4.55
CA ASP A 1051 35.98 44.87 -5.51
C ASP A 1051 36.04 44.12 -6.85
N GLN A 1052 35.95 42.79 -6.86
CA GLN A 1052 35.80 42.02 -8.09
C GLN A 1052 34.46 42.32 -8.79
N PHE A 1053 33.34 42.36 -8.05
CA PHE A 1053 32.03 42.69 -8.62
C PHE A 1053 31.99 44.12 -9.18
N ARG A 1054 32.63 45.07 -8.49
CA ARG A 1054 32.86 46.46 -8.96
C ARG A 1054 33.69 46.49 -10.24
N ALA A 1055 34.79 45.73 -10.30
CA ALA A 1055 35.65 45.64 -11.49
C ALA A 1055 34.94 45.03 -12.71
N LEU A 1056 34.09 44.00 -12.51
CA LEU A 1056 33.24 43.43 -13.56
C LEU A 1056 32.21 44.45 -14.07
N ALA A 1057 31.58 45.24 -13.18
CA ALA A 1057 30.67 46.30 -13.57
C ALA A 1057 31.36 47.41 -14.39
N ASP A 1058 32.56 47.85 -13.97
CA ASP A 1058 33.37 48.81 -14.74
C ASP A 1058 33.93 48.23 -16.05
N LYS A 1059 34.06 46.89 -16.15
CA LYS A 1059 34.41 46.20 -17.40
C LYS A 1059 33.24 46.17 -18.38
N ALA A 1060 32.05 45.75 -17.92
CA ALA A 1060 30.83 45.78 -18.73
C ALA A 1060 30.45 47.21 -19.15
N HIS A 1061 30.60 48.20 -18.27
CA HIS A 1061 30.31 49.60 -18.61
C HIS A 1061 31.25 50.18 -19.67
N ARG A 1062 32.54 49.81 -19.68
CA ARG A 1062 33.46 50.18 -20.77
C ARG A 1062 33.02 49.58 -22.10
N VAL A 1063 32.69 48.27 -22.12
CA VAL A 1063 32.17 47.62 -23.34
C VAL A 1063 30.88 48.26 -23.81
N TRP A 1064 29.96 48.64 -22.91
CA TRP A 1064 28.73 49.36 -23.26
C TRP A 1064 29.01 50.74 -23.89
N VAL A 1065 29.94 51.51 -23.31
CA VAL A 1065 30.36 52.81 -23.87
C VAL A 1065 31.04 52.66 -25.24
N ASP A 1066 31.76 51.56 -25.50
CA ASP A 1066 32.38 51.29 -26.79
C ASP A 1066 31.38 50.70 -27.82
N ASN A 1067 30.39 49.91 -27.38
CA ASN A 1067 29.27 49.47 -28.22
C ASN A 1067 28.47 50.67 -28.73
N GLN A 1068 28.07 51.62 -27.87
CA GLN A 1068 27.30 52.80 -28.31
C GLN A 1068 27.99 53.60 -29.44
N LYS A 1069 29.32 53.78 -29.38
CA LYS A 1069 30.12 54.43 -30.45
C LYS A 1069 30.15 53.65 -31.77
N THR A 1070 29.73 52.39 -31.71
CA THR A 1070 29.79 51.42 -32.80
C THR A 1070 28.40 51.19 -33.43
N ASP A 1071 27.35 51.16 -32.62
CA ASP A 1071 25.97 50.96 -33.09
C ASP A 1071 25.49 52.14 -33.97
N ASP A 1072 25.94 53.36 -33.68
CA ASP A 1072 25.70 54.59 -34.48
C ASP A 1072 26.04 54.45 -35.98
N TRP A 1073 26.93 53.52 -36.37
CA TRP A 1073 27.24 53.25 -37.78
C TRP A 1073 26.78 51.87 -38.27
N MET A 1074 26.37 50.96 -37.38
CA MET A 1074 25.81 49.66 -37.75
C MET A 1074 24.33 49.74 -38.14
N ALA A 1075 23.60 50.78 -37.74
CA ALA A 1075 22.20 51.01 -38.12
C ALA A 1075 21.99 51.04 -39.66
N ASP A 1076 22.98 51.55 -40.40
CA ASP A 1076 23.06 51.62 -41.87
C ASP A 1076 23.32 50.26 -42.57
N ALA A 1077 23.23 49.12 -41.86
CA ALA A 1077 23.44 47.81 -42.46
C ALA A 1077 22.31 47.45 -43.47
N PRO A 1078 22.65 46.96 -44.67
CA PRO A 1078 21.67 46.40 -45.61
C PRO A 1078 20.79 45.33 -44.97
N GLU A 1079 19.50 45.31 -45.29
CA GLU A 1079 18.53 44.34 -44.74
C GLU A 1079 18.97 42.88 -44.99
N GLU A 1080 19.62 42.58 -46.12
CA GLU A 1080 20.16 41.24 -46.42
C GLU A 1080 21.28 40.76 -45.46
N PHE A 1081 21.82 41.65 -44.62
CA PHE A 1081 22.83 41.31 -43.60
C PHE A 1081 22.24 41.21 -42.19
N LYS A 1082 20.98 41.57 -41.98
CA LYS A 1082 20.32 41.56 -40.67
C LYS A 1082 19.54 40.27 -40.42
N ASP A 1083 19.46 39.84 -39.17
CA ASP A 1083 18.67 38.67 -38.77
C ASP A 1083 17.15 38.98 -38.86
N PRO A 1084 16.33 38.16 -39.57
CA PRO A 1084 14.91 38.43 -39.78
C PRO A 1084 14.00 38.37 -38.54
N LEU A 1085 14.51 38.03 -37.35
CA LEU A 1085 13.76 38.11 -36.08
C LEU A 1085 14.31 39.18 -35.13
N MET A 1086 15.62 39.42 -35.14
CA MET A 1086 16.28 40.34 -34.19
C MET A 1086 16.57 41.73 -34.77
N ASP A 1087 16.55 41.92 -36.09
CA ASP A 1087 17.01 43.13 -36.82
C ASP A 1087 18.49 43.51 -36.53
N THR A 1088 19.28 42.59 -35.97
CA THR A 1088 20.70 42.76 -35.68
C THR A 1088 21.59 42.19 -36.79
N LEU A 1089 22.78 42.76 -36.95
CA LEU A 1089 23.73 42.37 -38.00
C LEU A 1089 24.31 40.97 -37.78
N MET A 1090 24.00 40.02 -38.67
CA MET A 1090 24.38 38.61 -38.54
C MET A 1090 25.90 38.40 -38.39
N THR A 1091 26.28 37.41 -37.59
CA THR A 1091 27.68 37.07 -37.26
C THR A 1091 28.09 35.69 -37.77
N ASP A 1092 27.19 34.70 -37.70
CA ASP A 1092 27.32 33.40 -38.37
C ASP A 1092 26.00 33.05 -39.09
N PRO A 1093 25.77 33.59 -40.31
CA PRO A 1093 24.55 33.34 -41.05
C PRO A 1093 24.43 31.87 -41.48
N VAL A 1094 23.25 31.30 -41.29
CA VAL A 1094 22.87 29.94 -41.66
C VAL A 1094 21.56 29.93 -42.45
N LEU A 1095 21.52 29.12 -43.50
CA LEU A 1095 20.36 28.88 -44.34
C LEU A 1095 19.48 27.77 -43.73
N LEU A 1096 18.21 28.07 -43.56
CA LEU A 1096 17.17 27.13 -43.13
C LEU A 1096 16.60 26.38 -44.36
N PRO A 1097 16.07 25.15 -44.19
CA PRO A 1097 15.36 24.41 -45.26
C PRO A 1097 14.16 25.16 -45.86
N SER A 1098 13.63 26.18 -45.18
CA SER A 1098 12.59 27.10 -45.67
C SER A 1098 13.10 28.16 -46.65
N GLY A 1099 14.40 28.22 -46.92
CA GLY A 1099 15.04 29.21 -47.80
C GLY A 1099 15.36 30.55 -47.11
N GLN A 1100 15.03 30.72 -45.83
CA GLN A 1100 15.39 31.90 -45.04
C GLN A 1100 16.81 31.78 -44.48
N VAL A 1101 17.48 32.91 -44.29
CA VAL A 1101 18.79 32.99 -43.62
C VAL A 1101 18.63 33.69 -42.28
N MET A 1102 19.29 33.19 -41.24
CA MET A 1102 19.28 33.72 -39.87
C MET A 1102 20.68 33.65 -39.26
N ASP A 1103 20.96 34.36 -38.17
CA ASP A 1103 22.17 34.09 -37.38
C ASP A 1103 22.03 32.76 -36.62
N ARG A 1104 23.09 31.94 -36.58
CA ARG A 1104 23.11 30.65 -35.89
C ARG A 1104 22.62 30.75 -34.44
N SER A 1105 23.07 31.76 -33.69
CA SER A 1105 22.74 31.90 -32.27
C SER A 1105 21.25 32.11 -32.05
N VAL A 1106 20.57 32.82 -32.96
CA VAL A 1106 19.14 33.12 -32.91
C VAL A 1106 18.32 31.87 -33.26
N ILE A 1107 18.66 31.14 -34.32
CA ILE A 1107 17.93 29.91 -34.66
C ILE A 1107 18.20 28.78 -33.65
N MET A 1108 19.42 28.66 -33.11
CA MET A 1108 19.71 27.74 -32.00
C MET A 1108 18.87 28.08 -30.76
N ARG A 1109 18.78 29.36 -30.38
CA ARG A 1109 17.96 29.85 -29.25
C ARG A 1109 16.47 29.51 -29.41
N HIS A 1110 15.94 29.50 -30.64
CA HIS A 1110 14.60 28.98 -30.92
C HIS A 1110 14.53 27.45 -30.78
N LEU A 1111 15.46 26.71 -31.38
CA LEU A 1111 15.51 25.24 -31.34
C LEU A 1111 15.69 24.65 -29.93
N LEU A 1112 16.37 25.37 -29.01
CA LEU A 1112 16.45 24.99 -27.59
C LEU A 1112 15.09 24.98 -26.86
N ASN A 1113 14.07 25.63 -27.42
CA ASN A 1113 12.70 25.66 -26.91
C ASN A 1113 11.70 24.89 -27.79
N SER A 1114 11.91 24.83 -29.11
CA SER A 1114 11.02 24.11 -30.04
C SER A 1114 11.75 23.66 -31.32
N ASN A 1115 11.70 22.36 -31.65
CA ASN A 1115 12.27 21.76 -32.87
C ASN A 1115 11.45 22.11 -34.13
N THR A 1116 11.25 23.41 -34.40
CA THR A 1116 10.45 23.92 -35.52
C THR A 1116 11.13 25.09 -36.23
N ASP A 1117 10.80 25.30 -37.49
CA ASP A 1117 11.15 26.52 -38.22
C ASP A 1117 10.31 27.71 -37.68
N PRO A 1118 10.95 28.86 -37.36
CA PRO A 1118 10.26 29.97 -36.71
C PRO A 1118 9.33 30.77 -37.63
N PHE A 1119 9.32 30.52 -38.94
CA PHE A 1119 8.46 31.20 -39.92
C PHE A 1119 7.30 30.29 -40.36
N ASN A 1120 7.57 29.04 -40.73
CA ASN A 1120 6.60 28.11 -41.31
C ASN A 1120 6.14 26.98 -40.35
N ARG A 1121 6.78 26.81 -39.18
CA ARG A 1121 6.49 25.80 -38.14
C ARG A 1121 6.65 24.33 -38.54
N GLN A 1122 7.30 24.04 -39.67
CA GLN A 1122 7.70 22.67 -40.02
C GLN A 1122 8.79 22.19 -39.06
N HIS A 1123 8.95 20.86 -38.92
CA HIS A 1123 9.97 20.29 -38.04
C HIS A 1123 11.38 20.65 -38.51
N LEU A 1124 12.22 21.14 -37.58
CA LEU A 1124 13.57 21.60 -37.85
C LEU A 1124 14.52 21.14 -36.75
N THR A 1125 15.74 20.77 -37.12
CA THR A 1125 16.83 20.40 -36.19
C THR A 1125 18.12 21.10 -36.59
N GLU A 1126 19.06 21.21 -35.66
CA GLU A 1126 20.37 21.85 -35.86
C GLU A 1126 21.13 21.27 -37.05
N ASP A 1127 21.07 19.95 -37.23
CA ASP A 1127 21.83 19.22 -38.25
C ASP A 1127 21.26 19.42 -39.67
N MET A 1128 20.13 20.14 -39.82
CA MET A 1128 19.52 20.55 -41.09
C MET A 1128 19.94 21.96 -41.55
N LEU A 1129 20.77 22.68 -40.77
CA LEU A 1129 21.15 24.07 -41.05
C LEU A 1129 22.46 24.16 -41.83
N VAL A 1130 22.42 24.84 -42.99
CA VAL A 1130 23.58 24.96 -43.89
C VAL A 1130 24.30 26.29 -43.66
N PRO A 1131 25.63 26.33 -43.41
CA PRO A 1131 26.36 27.59 -43.25
C PRO A 1131 26.33 28.47 -44.51
N ALA A 1132 25.87 29.71 -44.41
CA ALA A 1132 25.78 30.66 -45.53
C ALA A 1132 27.10 31.41 -45.74
N LEU A 1133 28.16 30.66 -46.11
CA LEU A 1133 29.55 31.15 -46.16
C LEU A 1133 29.72 32.40 -47.04
N GLU A 1134 29.09 32.46 -48.22
CA GLU A 1134 29.16 33.62 -49.11
C GLU A 1134 28.61 34.90 -48.45
N LEU A 1135 27.49 34.79 -47.72
CA LEU A 1135 26.91 35.93 -47.01
C LEU A 1135 27.80 36.36 -45.84
N LYS A 1136 28.39 35.40 -45.14
CA LYS A 1136 29.37 35.66 -44.06
C LYS A 1136 30.59 36.44 -44.58
N GLU A 1137 31.09 36.11 -45.77
CA GLU A 1137 32.18 36.87 -46.41
C GLU A 1137 31.74 38.27 -46.86
N LYS A 1138 30.54 38.42 -47.46
CA LYS A 1138 29.96 39.74 -47.79
C LYS A 1138 29.86 40.65 -46.56
N ILE A 1139 29.29 40.15 -45.47
CA ILE A 1139 29.15 40.88 -44.19
C ILE A 1139 30.53 41.27 -43.63
N ARG A 1140 31.50 40.35 -43.66
CA ARG A 1140 32.86 40.60 -43.18
C ARG A 1140 33.57 41.69 -44.01
N ASN A 1141 33.43 41.64 -45.33
CA ASN A 1141 34.03 42.61 -46.24
C ASN A 1141 33.38 44.00 -46.04
N TRP A 1142 32.04 44.08 -45.97
CA TRP A 1142 31.30 45.31 -45.66
C TRP A 1142 31.73 45.93 -44.31
N LYS A 1143 31.86 45.12 -43.25
CA LYS A 1143 32.40 45.57 -41.95
C LYS A 1143 33.80 46.17 -42.11
N SER A 1144 34.68 45.54 -42.90
CA SER A 1144 36.05 46.04 -43.12
C SER A 1144 36.10 47.34 -43.93
N GLU A 1145 35.25 47.50 -44.95
CA GLU A 1145 35.16 48.72 -45.76
C GLU A 1145 34.66 49.90 -44.92
N LYS A 1146 33.61 49.71 -44.13
CA LYS A 1146 33.08 50.73 -43.20
C LYS A 1146 34.13 51.13 -42.14
N LEU A 1147 34.84 50.17 -41.53
CA LEU A 1147 35.93 50.44 -40.57
C LEU A 1147 37.09 51.23 -41.19
N VAL A 1148 37.49 50.92 -42.42
CA VAL A 1148 38.53 51.68 -43.14
C VAL A 1148 38.04 53.10 -43.47
N HIS A 1149 36.78 53.26 -43.89
CA HIS A 1149 36.19 54.57 -44.14
C HIS A 1149 36.14 55.44 -42.88
N GLN A 1150 35.68 54.86 -41.76
CA GLN A 1150 35.61 55.53 -40.45
C GLN A 1150 36.99 55.90 -39.91
N THR A 1151 37.99 55.01 -40.05
CA THR A 1151 39.38 55.29 -39.64
C THR A 1151 39.97 56.45 -40.44
N ASN A 1152 39.75 56.49 -41.75
CA ASN A 1152 40.17 57.60 -42.60
C ASN A 1152 39.43 58.91 -42.25
N PHE A 1153 38.12 58.85 -41.96
CA PHE A 1153 37.34 60.02 -41.57
C PHE A 1153 37.80 60.61 -40.23
N LEU A 1154 38.09 59.76 -39.24
CA LEU A 1154 38.70 60.16 -37.97
C LEU A 1154 40.11 60.74 -38.14
N LEU A 1155 40.93 60.16 -39.01
CA LEU A 1155 42.25 60.72 -39.35
C LEU A 1155 42.15 62.10 -40.02
N ILE A 1156 41.16 62.32 -40.90
CA ILE A 1156 40.89 63.61 -41.54
C ILE A 1156 40.42 64.65 -40.49
N ILE A 1157 39.51 64.28 -39.59
CA ILE A 1157 39.06 65.16 -38.50
C ILE A 1157 40.24 65.51 -37.57
N TYR A 1158 41.05 64.53 -37.17
CA TYR A 1158 42.22 64.75 -36.31
C TYR A 1158 43.28 65.61 -37.00
N ALA A 1159 43.51 65.42 -38.31
CA ALA A 1159 44.40 66.27 -39.10
C ALA A 1159 43.86 67.69 -39.36
N THR A 1160 42.55 67.90 -39.22
CA THR A 1160 41.90 69.22 -39.31
C THR A 1160 41.96 69.96 -37.99
N LEU A 1161 41.59 69.32 -36.88
CA LEU A 1161 41.75 69.87 -35.52
C LEU A 1161 43.22 70.21 -35.21
N LYS A 1162 44.18 69.41 -35.69
CA LYS A 1162 45.62 69.67 -35.59
C LYS A 1162 46.16 70.68 -36.63
N ARG A 1163 45.26 71.45 -37.27
CA ARG A 1163 45.55 72.68 -38.03
C ARG A 1163 44.86 73.92 -37.47
N GLU A 1164 43.93 73.74 -36.52
CA GLU A 1164 43.26 74.82 -35.78
C GLU A 1164 43.86 75.05 -34.38
N LEU A 1165 44.70 74.10 -33.92
CA LEU A 1165 45.65 74.17 -32.81
C LEU A 1165 47.09 74.39 -33.32
#